data_AF-A0A3D0MUA6-F1
#
_entry.id   AF-A0A3D0MUA6-F1
#
_cell.length_a   1.000
_cell.length_b   1.000
_cell.length_c   1.000
_cell.angle_alpha   90.00
_cell.angle_beta   90.00
_cell.angle_gamma   90.00
#
_symmetry.space_group_name_H-M   'P 1'
#
loop_
_entity.id
_entity.type
_entity.pdbx_description
1 polymer ?
#
loop_
_entity_poly.entity_id
_entity_poly.type
_entity_poly.pdbx_seq_one_letter_code
_entity_poly.pdbx_strand_id
1 'polypeptide(L)'
;MKIFLLISCLFVSTNLYSQWTYGNQPFSTSQPFLSTLGSAVQNKIPKTFMMDSISGATPTNSWFQNLIIKEGTFPNFNYVPGRLDVGAEKIFPFPYIARFAYTTPPTTNPKLLGWGYTTTAFQFAQNYWNPADTSNGISWLPDAYYFFGTMDSASIGMPFLQNHDDLSATVKWRGAGNNFMSSPIVRGAPYFTMQYNGLRPLITINGSAMLSVNGQPIGASNPVVSGNKFVIELAGALPGNNTILVLYATQNITLTFFPLYASASSAYSGFLRMAYVTTKNLDPNAADSTSRIQLLDRYFPYVPTGGNVSATVSADSTVFNFRFNYQTNSPSDSLLMMALPHHQDMLTNTTSNILKYQTLRGEMKEVYSKTWNMNENLIPNYSWSWTSNLSNVPNTGSERWYDSLYLSVKADLDSTIGARYQIPNGTNQPTTSPYGFGKNVTRMARILVISDELADRYQATDPGNFRIDTLNNLTSQCRDTLFKFISNYISGNNLLWNPPPPSWSGGQNNKLIWDNRYGGIVSYLSWLAMDNPDPNVYNFDFGNARYNDHAFHYGYIIYAAAVVAKKKPELFSNSGNQYFNRILDLCRDIGNQNKTDTYFPLHRHKDWYDGNSWMNGLQAGGAGRDQESSSEAANAYYGMYLFGLAMNNENLKNTGKLMLASELRIFRKYYRSIQQTNPNYGTYTQRHIVVGNLWHSLITSNTYGSTARFIYGVHMLPKNPFINVMWDGTFANTVWTQVYTNQVPTTLIQDLSLFTAPFSVMNTGTVSVMTYNMPVQAIANPDAALAYFRTYKGFSGYFDDGTSKADVFYYILSRKFNSVGINLSELGTGIPGDYILIQNYPNPFNPETNIEFSLPKDDNIKIDIYDTRGRLVQTLINTKLKAGSYKINWNASGLSSGVYFYTLKNSVNQITKKMLMIK
;
A
#
# COMPACT_ATOMS: atom_id res chain seq x y z
N MET A 1 57.79 16.10 -28.88
CA MET A 1 56.53 16.84 -29.12
C MET A 1 55.64 16.07 -30.12
N LYS A 2 55.09 14.92 -29.70
CA LYS A 2 54.03 14.14 -30.41
C LYS A 2 53.48 12.96 -29.57
N ILE A 3 53.67 12.98 -28.24
CA ILE A 3 53.19 11.94 -27.30
C ILE A 3 52.29 12.53 -26.20
N PHE A 4 52.12 13.86 -26.14
CA PHE A 4 51.28 14.52 -25.14
C PHE A 4 49.84 14.85 -25.60
N LEU A 5 49.49 14.54 -26.86
CA LEU A 5 48.16 14.86 -27.43
C LEU A 5 47.24 13.64 -27.62
N LEU A 6 47.68 12.43 -27.27
CA LEU A 6 46.84 11.22 -27.36
C LEU A 6 46.23 10.76 -26.02
N ILE A 7 46.59 11.38 -24.89
CA ILE A 7 46.07 11.00 -23.56
C ILE A 7 44.85 11.85 -23.14
N SER A 8 44.59 12.97 -23.81
CA SER A 8 43.48 13.89 -23.51
C SER A 8 42.18 13.61 -24.29
N CYS A 9 42.11 12.54 -25.10
CA CYS A 9 40.89 12.15 -25.83
C CYS A 9 40.26 10.82 -25.35
N LEU A 10 40.77 10.20 -24.27
CA LEU A 10 40.22 8.97 -23.69
C LEU A 10 39.45 9.17 -22.37
N PHE A 11 39.27 10.42 -21.94
CA PHE A 11 38.35 10.78 -20.85
C PHE A 11 37.15 11.58 -21.40
N VAL A 12 36.46 11.03 -22.40
CA VAL A 12 35.02 11.25 -22.46
C VAL A 12 34.46 10.37 -21.36
N SER A 13 34.19 10.98 -20.20
CA SER A 13 33.46 10.35 -19.12
C SER A 13 32.16 9.78 -19.69
N THR A 14 32.12 8.48 -19.92
CA THR A 14 30.89 7.74 -19.74
C THR A 14 30.55 7.92 -18.27
N ASN A 15 29.74 8.93 -17.94
CA ASN A 15 28.98 8.94 -16.70
C ASN A 15 28.07 7.71 -16.76
N LEU A 16 28.62 6.54 -16.42
CA LEU A 16 27.84 5.41 -15.96
C LEU A 16 27.17 5.93 -14.71
N TYR A 17 25.91 6.35 -14.84
CA TYR A 17 25.09 6.70 -13.68
C TYR A 17 25.21 5.56 -12.67
N SER A 18 25.79 5.85 -11.50
CA SER A 18 26.03 4.84 -10.48
C SER A 18 24.69 4.21 -10.08
N GLN A 19 24.59 2.90 -10.23
CA GLN A 19 23.41 2.13 -9.83
C GLN A 19 23.20 2.32 -8.32
N TRP A 20 22.05 2.89 -7.92
CA TRP A 20 21.69 3.01 -6.51
C TRP A 20 21.11 1.69 -6.02
N THR A 21 21.42 1.30 -4.79
CA THR A 21 20.95 0.04 -4.19
C THR A 21 20.20 0.30 -2.87
N TYR A 22 18.94 -0.14 -2.81
CA TYR A 22 18.11 -0.07 -1.62
C TYR A 22 18.76 -0.82 -0.45
N GLY A 23 18.78 -0.18 0.71
CA GLY A 23 19.34 -0.72 1.93
C GLY A 23 20.86 -0.80 2.00
N ASN A 24 21.59 -0.35 0.98
CA ASN A 24 23.06 -0.33 1.03
C ASN A 24 23.61 0.73 1.98
N GLN A 25 22.93 1.87 2.12
CA GLN A 25 23.33 2.97 3.00
C GLN A 25 22.15 3.44 3.85
N PRO A 26 22.36 3.73 5.16
CA PRO A 26 21.33 4.30 6.00
C PRO A 26 21.02 5.74 5.57
N PHE A 27 19.85 6.24 5.98
CA PHE A 27 19.57 7.68 5.90
C PHE A 27 20.46 8.45 6.86
N SER A 28 20.57 7.95 8.09
CA SER A 28 21.46 8.41 9.15
C SER A 28 21.55 7.31 10.21
N THR A 29 22.67 7.24 10.91
CA THR A 29 22.83 6.43 12.14
C THR A 29 22.89 7.32 13.38
N SER A 30 22.64 8.63 13.22
CA SER A 30 22.70 9.60 14.30
C SER A 30 21.59 9.33 15.31
N GLN A 31 21.90 9.62 16.58
CA GLN A 31 20.91 9.62 17.64
C GLN A 31 19.74 10.57 17.29
N PRO A 32 18.48 10.09 17.34
CA PRO A 32 17.31 10.91 16.99
C PRO A 32 17.20 12.10 17.93
N PHE A 33 16.82 13.27 17.41
CA PHE A 33 16.80 14.50 18.19
C PHE A 33 15.90 14.39 19.44
N LEU A 34 14.69 13.86 19.28
CA LEU A 34 13.73 13.73 20.39
C LEU A 34 14.21 12.79 21.50
N SER A 35 15.16 11.89 21.21
CA SER A 35 15.77 11.02 22.23
C SER A 35 16.79 11.74 23.11
N THR A 36 17.31 12.88 22.66
CA THR A 36 18.23 13.73 23.43
C THR A 36 17.50 14.67 24.38
N LEU A 37 16.18 14.83 24.20
CA LEU A 37 15.35 15.55 25.13
C LEU A 37 15.13 14.70 26.38
N GLY A 38 15.12 15.32 27.57
CA GLY A 38 14.83 14.64 28.85
C GLY A 38 13.39 14.09 28.99
N SER A 39 12.70 13.86 27.88
CA SER A 39 11.32 13.39 27.77
C SER A 39 11.19 12.08 26.98
N ALA A 40 12.27 11.31 26.83
CA ALA A 40 12.18 9.96 26.29
C ALA A 40 11.30 9.08 27.20
N VAL A 41 10.42 8.29 26.60
CA VAL A 41 9.49 7.40 27.30
C VAL A 41 9.76 5.94 26.94
N GLN A 42 9.13 5.05 27.71
CA GLN A 42 9.00 3.65 27.36
C GLN A 42 7.56 3.42 26.92
N ASN A 43 7.36 2.81 25.76
CA ASN A 43 6.05 2.30 25.36
C ASN A 43 5.48 1.41 26.46
N LYS A 44 4.17 1.52 26.73
CA LYS A 44 3.56 0.80 27.85
C LYS A 44 3.37 -0.69 27.57
N ILE A 45 3.45 -1.11 26.30
CA ILE A 45 3.37 -2.52 25.89
C ILE A 45 4.75 -3.17 26.01
N PRO A 46 4.95 -4.20 26.86
CA PRO A 46 6.25 -4.86 27.03
C PRO A 46 6.62 -5.80 25.87
N LYS A 47 7.93 -5.99 25.68
CA LYS A 47 8.54 -6.88 24.68
C LYS A 47 8.63 -8.34 25.17
N THR A 48 7.57 -8.85 25.80
CA THR A 48 7.61 -10.08 26.64
C THR A 48 7.99 -11.36 25.89
N PHE A 49 7.69 -11.47 24.59
CA PHE A 49 7.84 -12.71 23.81
C PHE A 49 8.89 -12.61 22.72
N MET A 50 9.95 -11.85 22.98
CA MET A 50 11.10 -11.71 22.09
C MET A 50 12.38 -12.11 22.81
N MET A 51 13.32 -12.70 22.08
CA MET A 51 14.63 -13.05 22.61
C MET A 51 15.43 -11.77 22.90
N ASP A 52 16.11 -11.70 24.06
CA ASP A 52 16.89 -10.52 24.47
C ASP A 52 17.99 -10.11 23.47
N SER A 53 18.47 -11.05 22.64
CA SER A 53 19.43 -10.76 21.57
C SER A 53 18.84 -9.93 20.43
N ILE A 54 17.51 -9.87 20.30
CA ILE A 54 16.81 -8.93 19.42
C ILE A 54 16.85 -7.56 20.10
N SER A 55 18.02 -6.92 20.01
CA SER A 55 18.29 -5.62 20.60
C SER A 55 18.00 -4.48 19.62
N GLY A 56 17.74 -3.29 20.15
CA GLY A 56 17.45 -2.09 19.35
C GLY A 56 15.98 -1.95 18.96
N ALA A 57 15.78 -1.18 17.90
CA ALA A 57 14.45 -0.86 17.38
C ALA A 57 13.74 -2.10 16.81
N THR A 58 12.46 -2.23 17.08
CA THR A 58 11.69 -3.45 16.78
C THR A 58 10.52 -3.12 15.85
N PRO A 59 10.23 -3.98 14.86
CA PRO A 59 9.08 -3.78 14.00
C PRO A 59 7.77 -3.76 14.81
N THR A 60 6.83 -2.94 14.35
CA THR A 60 5.55 -2.71 15.05
C THR A 60 4.34 -2.97 14.16
N ASN A 61 4.46 -2.81 12.84
CA ASN A 61 3.37 -2.96 11.87
C ASN A 61 3.57 -4.18 10.97
N SER A 62 4.44 -5.11 11.36
CA SER A 62 4.76 -6.30 10.57
C SER A 62 3.66 -7.36 10.63
N TRP A 63 3.60 -8.19 9.58
CA TRP A 63 2.66 -9.30 9.45
C TRP A 63 2.75 -10.35 10.56
N PHE A 64 3.93 -10.51 11.19
CA PHE A 64 4.16 -11.48 12.26
C PHE A 64 3.88 -10.92 13.67
N GLN A 65 3.56 -9.63 13.80
CA GLN A 65 3.50 -8.94 15.08
C GLN A 65 2.48 -9.56 16.06
N ASN A 66 1.42 -10.21 15.54
CA ASN A 66 0.46 -10.93 16.39
C ASN A 66 1.12 -12.09 17.17
N LEU A 67 2.28 -12.61 16.77
CA LEU A 67 3.00 -13.65 17.54
C LEU A 67 3.65 -13.15 18.82
N ILE A 68 3.84 -11.83 18.98
CA ILE A 68 4.63 -11.27 20.08
C ILE A 68 3.84 -10.29 20.96
N ILE A 69 2.56 -10.05 20.64
CA ILE A 69 1.64 -9.29 21.48
C ILE A 69 0.93 -10.26 22.44
N LYS A 70 0.85 -9.87 23.71
CA LYS A 70 0.13 -10.62 24.75
C LYS A 70 -1.39 -10.54 24.53
N GLU A 71 -2.10 -11.65 24.68
CA GLU A 71 -3.57 -11.65 24.73
C GLU A 71 -4.05 -10.77 25.90
N GLY A 72 -5.15 -10.03 25.69
CA GLY A 72 -5.67 -9.13 26.73
C GLY A 72 -4.81 -7.90 27.01
N THR A 73 -3.84 -7.56 26.14
CA THR A 73 -3.12 -6.26 26.20
C THR A 73 -4.09 -5.06 26.16
N PHE A 74 -5.30 -5.26 25.62
CA PHE A 74 -6.31 -4.21 25.50
C PHE A 74 -7.66 -4.63 26.10
N PRO A 75 -8.38 -3.70 26.77
CA PRO A 75 -9.62 -3.97 27.50
C PRO A 75 -10.73 -4.61 26.64
N ASN A 76 -10.74 -4.33 25.33
CA ASN A 76 -11.80 -4.75 24.41
C ASN A 76 -11.51 -6.06 23.66
N PHE A 77 -10.33 -6.67 23.85
CA PHE A 77 -9.99 -7.94 23.22
C PHE A 77 -9.92 -9.03 24.28
N ASN A 78 -11.05 -9.72 24.47
CA ASN A 78 -11.21 -10.97 25.22
C ASN A 78 -10.20 -11.15 26.37
N TYR A 79 -10.12 -10.17 27.28
CA TYR A 79 -9.36 -10.35 28.50
C TYR A 79 -10.10 -11.37 29.36
N VAL A 80 -9.58 -12.59 29.41
CA VAL A 80 -9.97 -13.57 30.41
C VAL A 80 -9.02 -13.39 31.60
N PRO A 81 -9.50 -12.90 32.76
CA PRO A 81 -8.65 -12.68 33.93
C PRO A 81 -7.88 -13.95 34.29
N GLY A 82 -6.55 -13.86 34.34
CA GLY A 82 -5.67 -14.99 34.69
C GLY A 82 -5.03 -15.75 33.51
N ARG A 83 -5.39 -15.46 32.25
CA ARG A 83 -4.66 -15.99 31.07
C ARG A 83 -3.38 -15.18 30.81
N LEU A 84 -2.24 -15.87 30.67
CA LEU A 84 -0.93 -15.28 30.30
C LEU A 84 -0.57 -15.64 28.86
N ASP A 85 -1.53 -15.41 27.97
CA ASP A 85 -1.54 -16.01 26.66
C ASP A 85 -0.78 -15.15 25.63
N VAL A 86 -0.07 -15.80 24.69
CA VAL A 86 0.74 -15.17 23.63
C VAL A 86 0.12 -15.47 22.29
N GLY A 87 0.01 -14.47 21.43
CA GLY A 87 -0.37 -14.65 20.03
C GLY A 87 -1.64 -15.45 19.82
N ALA A 88 -2.68 -15.03 20.54
CA ALA A 88 -4.05 -15.50 20.35
C ALA A 88 -4.57 -15.29 18.92
N GLU A 89 -3.99 -14.31 18.22
CA GLU A 89 -4.45 -13.89 16.89
C GLU A 89 -3.60 -14.47 15.75
N LYS A 90 -4.24 -14.56 14.58
CA LYS A 90 -3.68 -15.15 13.37
C LYS A 90 -2.62 -14.26 12.73
N ILE A 91 -1.64 -14.89 12.08
CA ILE A 91 -0.73 -14.27 11.13
C ILE A 91 -0.89 -14.90 9.74
N PHE A 92 -0.46 -14.18 8.72
CA PHE A 92 -0.74 -14.50 7.33
C PHE A 92 0.55 -14.55 6.49
N PRO A 93 1.42 -15.56 6.69
CA PRO A 93 2.61 -15.71 5.86
C PRO A 93 2.29 -15.94 4.37
N PHE A 94 1.09 -16.44 4.07
CA PHE A 94 0.64 -16.92 2.76
C PHE A 94 1.51 -18.06 2.20
N PRO A 95 0.91 -19.10 1.58
CA PRO A 95 -0.54 -19.33 1.41
C PRO A 95 -1.24 -19.73 2.71
N TYR A 96 -0.50 -20.11 3.75
CA TYR A 96 -1.06 -20.52 5.02
C TYR A 96 -1.36 -19.34 5.94
N ILE A 97 -2.25 -19.60 6.90
CA ILE A 97 -2.31 -18.84 8.14
C ILE A 97 -1.56 -19.60 9.24
N ALA A 98 -1.13 -18.89 10.28
CA ALA A 98 -0.59 -19.52 11.48
C ALA A 98 -1.08 -18.83 12.75
N ARG A 99 -1.20 -19.58 13.86
CA ARG A 99 -1.47 -19.05 15.20
C ARG A 99 -0.98 -20.03 16.26
N PHE A 100 -0.77 -19.56 17.48
CA PHE A 100 -0.53 -20.47 18.59
C PHE A 100 -1.84 -21.17 19.03
N ALA A 101 -1.69 -22.32 19.67
CA ALA A 101 -2.78 -22.99 20.37
C ALA A 101 -2.32 -23.64 21.69
N TYR A 102 -3.32 -23.95 22.51
CA TYR A 102 -3.19 -24.52 23.84
C TYR A 102 -3.57 -26.00 23.83
N THR A 103 -2.99 -26.77 24.75
CA THR A 103 -3.40 -28.17 24.97
C THR A 103 -4.60 -28.22 25.91
N THR A 104 -5.53 -29.15 25.70
CA THR A 104 -6.63 -29.45 26.64
C THR A 104 -6.17 -30.40 27.76
N PRO A 105 -6.57 -30.23 29.04
CA PRO A 105 -6.99 -29.00 29.75
C PRO A 105 -5.92 -28.51 30.77
N PRO A 106 -6.16 -27.38 31.45
CA PRO A 106 -5.68 -26.05 31.09
C PRO A 106 -4.16 -25.88 31.36
N THR A 107 -3.39 -25.62 30.31
CA THR A 107 -2.07 -24.98 30.49
C THR A 107 -2.17 -23.52 30.06
N THR A 108 -1.59 -22.62 30.84
CA THR A 108 -1.52 -21.17 30.55
C THR A 108 -0.46 -20.82 29.49
N ASN A 109 0.11 -21.83 28.82
CA ASN A 109 1.25 -21.69 27.93
C ASN A 109 0.93 -22.31 26.56
N PRO A 110 1.03 -21.57 25.44
CA PRO A 110 0.84 -22.16 24.13
C PRO A 110 1.98 -23.15 23.81
N LYS A 111 1.63 -24.42 23.58
CA LYS A 111 2.57 -25.52 23.27
C LYS A 111 2.40 -26.07 21.86
N LEU A 112 1.54 -25.42 21.07
CA LEU A 112 1.22 -25.81 19.72
C LEU A 112 1.37 -24.60 18.80
N LEU A 113 1.93 -24.83 17.62
CA LEU A 113 1.84 -23.88 16.51
C LEU A 113 0.96 -24.47 15.43
N GLY A 114 -0.15 -23.79 15.19
CA GLY A 114 -1.15 -24.16 14.22
C GLY A 114 -0.92 -23.51 12.88
N TRP A 115 -1.36 -24.19 11.83
CA TRP A 115 -1.52 -23.64 10.50
C TRP A 115 -2.80 -24.15 9.84
N GLY A 116 -3.21 -23.46 8.79
CA GLY A 116 -4.38 -23.86 8.02
C GLY A 116 -4.44 -23.21 6.66
N TYR A 117 -5.19 -23.86 5.78
CA TYR A 117 -5.55 -23.37 4.45
C TYR A 117 -6.81 -24.09 3.98
N THR A 118 -7.66 -23.38 3.24
CA THR A 118 -8.79 -23.95 2.51
C THR A 118 -9.15 -23.06 1.33
N THR A 119 -9.60 -23.69 0.23
CA THR A 119 -10.08 -23.01 -0.98
C THR A 119 -11.47 -22.42 -0.81
N THR A 120 -12.23 -22.81 0.23
CA THR A 120 -13.64 -22.46 0.41
C THR A 120 -13.93 -21.50 1.57
N ALA A 121 -12.90 -20.94 2.23
CA ALA A 121 -13.10 -20.00 3.34
C ALA A 121 -13.58 -18.59 2.92
N PHE A 122 -14.04 -18.41 1.68
CA PHE A 122 -14.62 -17.14 1.25
C PHE A 122 -16.03 -17.01 1.80
N GLN A 123 -16.24 -16.03 2.66
CA GLN A 123 -17.53 -15.74 3.27
C GLN A 123 -17.82 -14.25 3.16
N PHE A 124 -19.10 -13.92 2.96
CA PHE A 124 -19.55 -12.53 3.12
C PHE A 124 -19.30 -12.11 4.56
N ALA A 125 -18.52 -11.04 4.72
CA ALA A 125 -18.23 -10.48 6.02
C ALA A 125 -19.39 -9.57 6.45
N GLN A 126 -19.86 -9.76 7.68
CA GLN A 126 -20.78 -8.83 8.32
C GLN A 126 -20.07 -7.49 8.58
N ASN A 127 -20.81 -6.40 8.47
CA ASN A 127 -20.31 -5.08 8.82
C ASN A 127 -19.99 -4.99 10.33
N TYR A 128 -18.76 -4.61 10.69
CA TYR A 128 -18.32 -4.44 12.07
C TYR A 128 -19.19 -3.48 12.90
N TRP A 129 -19.81 -2.49 12.26
CA TRP A 129 -20.65 -1.47 12.91
C TRP A 129 -22.15 -1.75 12.79
N ASN A 130 -22.55 -2.65 11.89
CA ASN A 130 -23.93 -3.07 11.72
C ASN A 130 -24.01 -4.56 11.32
N PRO A 131 -24.06 -5.49 12.29
CA PRO A 131 -24.07 -6.93 12.03
C PRO A 131 -25.22 -7.43 11.15
N ALA A 132 -26.31 -6.65 11.02
CA ALA A 132 -27.45 -6.98 10.17
C ALA A 132 -27.18 -6.74 8.66
N ASP A 133 -26.12 -5.98 8.32
CA ASP A 133 -25.71 -5.76 6.94
C ASP A 133 -24.61 -6.74 6.52
N THR A 134 -25.03 -7.77 5.78
CA THR A 134 -24.19 -8.88 5.31
C THR A 134 -23.55 -8.62 3.94
N SER A 135 -23.62 -7.39 3.41
CA SER A 135 -23.28 -7.09 2.01
C SER A 135 -21.95 -6.35 1.77
N ASN A 136 -21.21 -5.98 2.82
CA ASN A 136 -20.14 -4.97 2.77
C ASN A 136 -18.70 -5.48 2.83
N GLY A 137 -18.45 -6.78 2.68
CA GLY A 137 -17.08 -7.28 2.70
C GLY A 137 -16.97 -8.75 2.34
N ILE A 138 -15.75 -9.18 2.01
CA ILE A 138 -15.42 -10.58 1.81
C ILE A 138 -14.23 -10.93 2.67
N SER A 139 -14.44 -11.93 3.52
CA SER A 139 -13.39 -12.49 4.35
C SER A 139 -12.89 -13.79 3.74
N TRP A 140 -11.58 -14.01 3.81
CA TRP A 140 -10.96 -15.31 3.64
C TRP A 140 -10.38 -15.68 5.00
N LEU A 141 -11.18 -16.39 5.81
CA LEU A 141 -10.84 -16.73 7.19
C LEU A 141 -10.69 -18.24 7.33
N PRO A 142 -9.66 -18.86 6.72
CA PRO A 142 -9.31 -20.22 7.14
C PRO A 142 -9.02 -20.19 8.65
N ASP A 143 -9.26 -21.30 9.33
CA ASP A 143 -8.76 -21.48 10.70
C ASP A 143 -7.52 -22.37 10.72
N ALA A 144 -6.72 -22.28 11.78
CA ALA A 144 -5.65 -23.23 11.98
C ALA A 144 -6.26 -24.56 12.41
N TYR A 145 -6.23 -25.54 11.52
CA TYR A 145 -6.77 -26.89 11.74
C TYR A 145 -5.67 -27.89 12.11
N TYR A 146 -4.41 -27.59 11.78
CA TYR A 146 -3.31 -28.52 11.91
C TYR A 146 -2.24 -27.94 12.82
N PHE A 147 -1.84 -28.67 13.85
CA PHE A 147 -0.94 -28.16 14.86
C PHE A 147 0.26 -29.06 15.06
N PHE A 148 1.42 -28.44 15.17
CA PHE A 148 2.65 -29.12 15.56
C PHE A 148 2.97 -28.75 17.01
N GLY A 149 3.28 -29.77 17.81
CA GLY A 149 3.76 -29.65 19.17
C GLY A 149 4.61 -30.84 19.56
N THR A 150 4.60 -31.18 20.83
CA THR A 150 5.37 -32.30 21.36
C THR A 150 4.60 -33.06 22.43
N MET A 151 4.84 -34.37 22.51
CA MET A 151 4.40 -35.21 23.63
C MET A 151 5.12 -34.85 24.94
N ASP A 152 6.21 -34.09 24.88
CA ASP A 152 7.00 -33.65 26.02
C ASP A 152 6.61 -32.23 26.47
N SER A 153 5.34 -31.87 26.32
CA SER A 153 4.84 -30.49 26.49
C SER A 153 5.09 -29.90 27.89
N ALA A 154 5.13 -30.74 28.93
CA ALA A 154 5.49 -30.34 30.29
C ALA A 154 6.95 -29.88 30.44
N SER A 155 7.83 -30.27 29.51
CA SER A 155 9.27 -29.98 29.56
C SER A 155 9.69 -28.73 28.78
N ILE A 156 8.76 -28.07 28.07
CA ILE A 156 9.04 -26.87 27.25
C ILE A 156 8.46 -25.60 27.87
N GLY A 157 9.08 -24.45 27.61
CA GLY A 157 8.65 -23.11 28.06
C GLY A 157 7.60 -22.45 27.17
N MET A 158 7.35 -21.15 27.36
CA MET A 158 6.56 -20.32 26.43
C MET A 158 7.31 -20.11 25.11
N PRO A 159 6.60 -19.90 23.98
CA PRO A 159 7.23 -19.47 22.74
C PRO A 159 7.78 -18.06 22.86
N PHE A 160 8.83 -17.79 22.10
CA PHE A 160 9.33 -16.45 21.86
C PHE A 160 9.84 -16.32 20.42
N LEU A 161 9.84 -15.09 19.90
CA LEU A 161 10.49 -14.75 18.65
C LEU A 161 12.02 -14.82 18.83
N GLN A 162 12.64 -15.76 18.13
CA GLN A 162 14.09 -15.97 18.16
C GLN A 162 14.82 -14.99 17.25
N ASN A 163 14.28 -14.75 16.05
CA ASN A 163 14.79 -13.80 15.07
C ASN A 163 13.70 -13.43 14.05
N HIS A 164 13.96 -12.40 13.27
CA HIS A 164 13.14 -12.02 12.11
C HIS A 164 14.02 -11.34 11.05
N ASP A 165 13.51 -11.29 9.83
CA ASP A 165 14.07 -10.50 8.74
C ASP A 165 12.93 -9.93 7.87
N ASP A 166 13.23 -9.57 6.63
CA ASP A 166 12.29 -8.88 5.76
C ASP A 166 11.15 -9.81 5.32
N LEU A 167 11.40 -11.13 5.31
CA LEU A 167 10.50 -12.16 4.75
C LEU A 167 10.15 -13.28 5.74
N SER A 168 10.64 -13.22 6.98
CA SER A 168 10.43 -14.29 7.96
C SER A 168 10.40 -13.84 9.41
N ALA A 169 9.81 -14.70 10.23
CA ALA A 169 9.86 -14.67 11.69
C ALA A 169 10.05 -16.08 12.23
N THR A 170 11.10 -16.32 13.02
CA THR A 170 11.37 -17.62 13.63
C THR A 170 10.90 -17.63 15.08
N VAL A 171 9.98 -18.54 15.41
CA VAL A 171 9.53 -18.77 16.79
C VAL A 171 10.20 -20.00 17.38
N LYS A 172 10.43 -20.00 18.70
CA LYS A 172 11.10 -21.09 19.40
C LYS A 172 10.51 -21.36 20.78
N TRP A 173 10.45 -22.65 21.14
CA TRP A 173 10.19 -23.13 22.49
C TRP A 173 11.44 -23.83 23.00
N ARG A 174 11.93 -23.43 24.18
CA ARG A 174 13.06 -24.10 24.84
C ARG A 174 12.54 -25.21 25.75
N GLY A 175 13.16 -26.38 25.67
CA GLY A 175 12.97 -27.49 26.58
C GLY A 175 14.08 -27.60 27.62
N ALA A 176 14.04 -28.65 28.43
CA ALA A 176 15.14 -29.00 29.33
C ALA A 176 16.44 -29.30 28.57
N GLY A 177 17.58 -28.87 29.11
CA GLY A 177 18.89 -29.02 28.47
C GLY A 177 18.96 -28.33 27.10
N ASN A 178 19.34 -29.07 26.07
CA ASN A 178 19.44 -28.58 24.68
C ASN A 178 18.18 -28.88 23.85
N ASN A 179 17.12 -29.41 24.44
CA ASN A 179 15.92 -29.79 23.70
C ASN A 179 15.14 -28.54 23.27
N PHE A 180 14.56 -28.56 22.07
CA PHE A 180 13.71 -27.47 21.59
C PHE A 180 12.81 -27.90 20.44
N MET A 181 11.79 -27.08 20.19
CA MET A 181 11.15 -27.00 18.88
C MET A 181 11.16 -25.55 18.37
N SER A 182 11.27 -25.36 17.06
CA SER A 182 11.36 -24.03 16.44
C SER A 182 10.78 -24.02 15.04
N SER A 183 10.06 -22.96 14.68
CA SER A 183 9.43 -22.83 13.37
C SER A 183 9.94 -21.57 12.66
N PRO A 184 10.70 -21.70 11.56
CA PRO A 184 10.99 -20.60 10.66
C PRO A 184 9.75 -20.34 9.79
N ILE A 185 8.98 -19.30 10.11
CA ILE A 185 7.80 -18.93 9.35
C ILE A 185 8.25 -17.96 8.27
N VAL A 186 8.26 -18.42 7.01
CA VAL A 186 8.75 -17.65 5.85
C VAL A 186 7.59 -17.35 4.90
N ARG A 187 7.48 -16.10 4.47
CA ARG A 187 6.48 -15.64 3.50
C ARG A 187 6.55 -16.49 2.22
N GLY A 188 5.40 -16.96 1.74
CA GLY A 188 5.32 -17.74 0.51
C GLY A 188 5.85 -19.18 0.60
N ALA A 189 6.22 -19.68 1.78
CA ALA A 189 6.64 -21.07 1.91
C ALA A 189 5.45 -22.01 1.65
N PRO A 190 5.54 -22.97 0.69
CA PRO A 190 4.47 -23.91 0.41
C PRO A 190 4.36 -25.04 1.45
N TYR A 191 5.22 -25.01 2.47
CA TYR A 191 5.18 -25.95 3.60
C TYR A 191 5.11 -25.16 4.91
N PHE A 192 4.27 -25.61 5.81
CA PHE A 192 4.44 -25.31 7.22
C PHE A 192 5.58 -26.16 7.80
N THR A 193 6.50 -25.55 8.55
CA THR A 193 7.78 -26.17 8.95
C THR A 193 7.99 -26.07 10.46
N MET A 194 8.43 -27.16 11.09
CA MET A 194 8.91 -27.19 12.48
C MET A 194 10.18 -28.01 12.58
N GLN A 195 11.18 -27.45 13.24
CA GLN A 195 12.37 -28.14 13.68
C GLN A 195 12.17 -28.69 15.08
N TYR A 196 12.65 -29.91 15.32
CA TYR A 196 12.75 -30.51 16.64
C TYR A 196 14.21 -30.82 16.95
N ASN A 197 14.56 -30.79 18.23
CA ASN A 197 15.79 -31.35 18.77
C ASN A 197 15.47 -32.08 20.09
N GLY A 198 15.62 -33.41 20.10
CA GLY A 198 15.49 -34.23 21.30
C GLY A 198 14.07 -34.28 21.91
N LEU A 199 13.03 -33.94 21.14
CA LEU A 199 11.63 -33.95 21.57
C LEU A 199 10.84 -34.95 20.73
N ARG A 200 9.76 -35.52 21.29
CA ARG A 200 8.82 -36.42 20.60
C ARG A 200 7.75 -35.60 19.88
N PRO A 201 7.72 -35.57 18.53
CA PRO A 201 6.74 -34.77 17.81
C PRO A 201 5.30 -35.23 18.05
N LEU A 202 4.40 -34.25 18.11
CA LEU A 202 2.96 -34.42 18.16
C LEU A 202 2.36 -33.57 17.05
N ILE A 203 1.51 -34.17 16.22
CA ILE A 203 0.75 -33.52 15.18
C ILE A 203 -0.72 -33.70 15.54
N THR A 204 -1.45 -32.63 15.80
CA THR A 204 -2.89 -32.71 16.11
C THR A 204 -3.71 -32.05 15.02
N ILE A 205 -4.88 -32.61 14.75
CA ILE A 205 -5.83 -32.09 13.77
C ILE A 205 -7.14 -31.76 14.49
N ASN A 206 -7.63 -30.54 14.28
CA ASN A 206 -8.89 -30.06 14.81
C ASN A 206 -9.95 -30.00 13.70
N GLY A 207 -11.14 -30.52 13.97
CA GLY A 207 -12.31 -30.41 13.09
C GLY A 207 -12.41 -31.42 11.94
N SER A 208 -11.40 -32.27 11.68
CA SER A 208 -11.46 -33.30 10.63
C SER A 208 -10.62 -34.52 10.99
N ALA A 209 -11.22 -35.71 11.00
CA ALA A 209 -10.50 -36.94 11.32
C ALA A 209 -9.57 -37.37 10.17
N MET A 210 -8.38 -37.88 10.51
CA MET A 210 -7.53 -38.62 9.60
C MET A 210 -8.20 -39.95 9.25
N LEU A 211 -8.42 -40.18 7.96
CA LEU A 211 -9.04 -41.40 7.41
C LEU A 211 -7.98 -42.44 7.06
N SER A 212 -6.88 -42.01 6.43
CA SER A 212 -5.81 -42.90 6.02
C SER A 212 -4.44 -42.22 6.04
N VAL A 213 -3.40 -43.04 6.17
CA VAL A 213 -2.00 -42.64 5.97
C VAL A 213 -1.33 -43.62 5.01
N ASN A 214 -0.75 -43.11 3.91
CA ASN A 214 -0.16 -43.94 2.85
C ASN A 214 -1.11 -45.04 2.35
N GLY A 215 -2.43 -44.75 2.33
CA GLY A 215 -3.49 -45.71 1.96
C GLY A 215 -3.89 -46.70 3.06
N GLN A 216 -3.21 -46.71 4.21
CA GLN A 216 -3.61 -47.54 5.35
C GLN A 216 -4.70 -46.85 6.18
N PRO A 217 -5.84 -47.51 6.49
CA PRO A 217 -6.93 -46.91 7.22
C PRO A 217 -6.57 -46.62 8.69
N ILE A 218 -7.02 -45.47 9.20
CA ILE A 218 -6.86 -45.03 10.59
C ILE A 218 -8.18 -45.26 11.35
N GLY A 219 -8.09 -45.70 12.61
CA GLY A 219 -9.26 -45.97 13.48
C GLY A 219 -9.27 -47.41 14.02
N ALA A 220 -9.46 -48.41 13.16
CA ALA A 220 -9.60 -49.81 13.61
C ALA A 220 -8.29 -50.43 14.13
N SER A 221 -7.13 -50.03 13.59
CA SER A 221 -5.82 -50.61 13.92
C SER A 221 -4.76 -49.56 14.30
N ASN A 222 -5.09 -48.26 14.27
CA ASN A 222 -4.19 -47.10 14.52
C ASN A 222 -2.75 -47.35 14.02
N PRO A 223 -2.51 -47.23 12.70
CA PRO A 223 -1.29 -47.74 12.09
C PRO A 223 -0.03 -47.05 12.63
N VAL A 224 1.01 -47.86 12.83
CA VAL A 224 2.37 -47.41 13.15
C VAL A 224 3.17 -47.40 11.85
N VAL A 225 3.52 -46.21 11.36
CA VAL A 225 4.19 -46.04 10.06
C VAL A 225 5.56 -45.43 10.28
N SER A 226 6.60 -46.03 9.69
CA SER A 226 7.96 -45.52 9.70
C SER A 226 8.36 -45.02 8.33
N GLY A 227 9.00 -43.86 8.26
CA GLY A 227 9.49 -43.31 7.01
C GLY A 227 9.78 -41.81 7.09
N ASN A 228 9.94 -41.19 5.93
CA ASN A 228 10.21 -39.77 5.77
C ASN A 228 9.14 -39.02 4.96
N LYS A 229 8.10 -39.73 4.50
CA LYS A 229 6.96 -39.19 3.76
C LYS A 229 5.67 -39.90 4.19
N PHE A 230 4.63 -39.12 4.46
CA PHE A 230 3.32 -39.60 4.86
C PHE A 230 2.25 -38.82 4.10
N VAL A 231 1.51 -39.48 3.22
CA VAL A 231 0.33 -38.92 2.54
C VAL A 231 -0.87 -39.17 3.44
N ILE A 232 -1.46 -38.09 3.96
CA ILE A 232 -2.54 -38.13 4.94
C ILE A 232 -3.82 -37.69 4.27
N GLU A 233 -4.87 -38.51 4.40
CA GLU A 233 -6.21 -38.19 3.93
C GLU A 233 -7.08 -37.81 5.12
N LEU A 234 -7.75 -36.66 5.03
CA LEU A 234 -8.66 -36.14 6.05
C LEU A 234 -10.10 -36.20 5.56
N ALA A 235 -11.02 -36.47 6.48
CA ALA A 235 -12.45 -36.39 6.23
C ALA A 235 -12.83 -34.97 5.81
N GLY A 236 -13.57 -34.84 4.71
CA GLY A 236 -14.20 -33.58 4.31
C GLY A 236 -15.42 -33.24 5.16
N ALA A 237 -15.83 -31.98 5.16
CA ALA A 237 -17.10 -31.55 5.78
C ALA A 237 -18.34 -32.21 5.13
N LEU A 238 -18.22 -32.63 3.87
CA LEU A 238 -19.21 -33.41 3.14
C LEU A 238 -18.57 -34.70 2.59
N PRO A 239 -19.33 -35.80 2.45
CA PRO A 239 -18.83 -37.04 1.87
C PRO A 239 -18.17 -36.82 0.51
N GLY A 240 -16.96 -37.37 0.33
CA GLY A 240 -16.21 -37.29 -0.93
C GLY A 240 -15.32 -36.05 -1.08
N ASN A 241 -15.38 -35.07 -0.16
CA ASN A 241 -14.57 -33.85 -0.20
C ASN A 241 -13.31 -33.94 0.66
N ASN A 242 -12.62 -35.07 0.57
CA ASN A 242 -11.47 -35.36 1.43
C ASN A 242 -10.31 -34.41 1.14
N THR A 243 -9.61 -33.98 2.20
CA THR A 243 -8.40 -33.14 2.07
C THR A 243 -7.16 -34.02 2.10
N ILE A 244 -6.25 -33.78 1.18
CA ILE A 244 -4.97 -34.49 1.08
C ILE A 244 -3.87 -33.56 1.57
N LEU A 245 -3.13 -34.03 2.57
CA LEU A 245 -1.90 -33.42 3.08
C LEU A 245 -0.72 -34.35 2.81
N VAL A 246 0.48 -33.78 2.68
CA VAL A 246 1.71 -34.57 2.77
C VAL A 246 2.60 -34.03 3.86
N LEU A 247 3.00 -34.93 4.75
CA LEU A 247 3.98 -34.69 5.81
C LEU A 247 5.32 -35.30 5.40
N TYR A 248 6.39 -34.52 5.53
CA TYR A 248 7.76 -34.91 5.29
C TYR A 248 8.58 -34.81 6.57
N ALA A 249 9.55 -35.71 6.72
CA ALA A 249 10.54 -35.68 7.78
C ALA A 249 11.95 -35.72 7.16
N THR A 250 12.87 -34.88 7.63
CA THR A 250 14.25 -34.88 7.13
C THR A 250 15.07 -36.10 7.54
N GLN A 251 14.61 -36.80 8.58
CA GLN A 251 15.15 -38.10 9.00
C GLN A 251 13.98 -39.07 9.17
N ASN A 252 14.25 -40.37 9.08
CA ASN A 252 13.21 -41.38 9.31
C ASN A 252 12.60 -41.20 10.71
N ILE A 253 11.28 -41.15 10.76
CA ILE A 253 10.50 -41.05 11.99
C ILE A 253 9.45 -42.15 12.00
N THR A 254 9.16 -42.69 13.18
CA THR A 254 8.04 -43.62 13.40
C THR A 254 6.92 -42.87 14.09
N LEU A 255 5.73 -42.86 13.47
CA LEU A 255 4.54 -42.20 13.98
C LEU A 255 3.41 -43.21 14.13
N THR A 256 2.69 -43.13 15.26
CA THR A 256 1.41 -43.80 15.44
C THR A 256 0.30 -42.83 15.07
N PHE A 257 -0.59 -43.22 14.16
CA PHE A 257 -1.67 -42.39 13.67
C PHE A 257 -3.01 -42.77 14.32
N PHE A 258 -3.66 -41.78 14.92
CA PHE A 258 -5.01 -41.83 15.49
C PHE A 258 -5.93 -40.90 14.72
N PRO A 259 -7.26 -41.00 14.85
CA PRO A 259 -8.18 -40.16 14.10
C PRO A 259 -7.93 -38.65 14.22
N LEU A 260 -7.45 -38.14 15.37
CA LEU A 260 -7.27 -36.70 15.59
C LEU A 260 -5.81 -36.27 15.84
N TYR A 261 -4.87 -37.21 15.88
CA TYR A 261 -3.47 -36.88 16.10
C TYR A 261 -2.52 -37.98 15.62
N ALA A 262 -1.28 -37.60 15.32
CA ALA A 262 -0.17 -38.52 15.12
C ALA A 262 0.95 -38.15 16.10
N SER A 263 1.59 -39.16 16.68
CA SER A 263 2.64 -38.94 17.68
C SER A 263 3.81 -39.89 17.51
N ALA A 264 5.01 -39.41 17.84
CA ALA A 264 6.21 -40.23 17.90
C ALA A 264 6.37 -40.84 19.29
N SER A 265 6.78 -42.11 19.35
CA SER A 265 7.13 -42.79 20.60
C SER A 265 8.55 -42.47 21.07
N SER A 266 9.44 -42.08 20.17
CA SER A 266 10.85 -41.75 20.42
C SER A 266 11.21 -40.30 20.05
N ALA A 267 12.28 -39.78 20.65
CA ALA A 267 12.77 -38.43 20.40
C ALA A 267 13.22 -38.27 18.94
N TYR A 268 12.94 -37.10 18.36
CA TYR A 268 13.28 -36.75 16.99
C TYR A 268 14.14 -35.47 16.96
N SER A 269 15.13 -35.46 16.08
CA SER A 269 15.95 -34.29 15.78
C SER A 269 16.00 -34.07 14.27
N GLY A 270 15.37 -33.00 13.79
CA GLY A 270 15.21 -32.74 12.36
C GLY A 270 14.02 -31.84 12.08
N PHE A 271 13.72 -31.61 10.80
CA PHE A 271 12.53 -30.88 10.39
C PHE A 271 11.38 -31.83 10.09
N LEU A 272 10.18 -31.44 10.52
CA LEU A 272 8.92 -31.91 9.99
C LEU A 272 8.30 -30.79 9.15
N ARG A 273 7.80 -31.13 7.96
CA ARG A 273 7.23 -30.17 7.01
C ARG A 273 5.93 -30.71 6.45
N MET A 274 4.86 -29.93 6.49
CA MET A 274 3.56 -30.36 5.99
C MET A 274 3.03 -29.37 4.95
N ALA A 275 2.47 -29.90 3.87
CA ALA A 275 1.90 -29.11 2.79
C ALA A 275 0.47 -29.58 2.46
N TYR A 276 -0.38 -28.61 2.14
CA TYR A 276 -1.68 -28.87 1.54
C TYR A 276 -1.51 -29.23 0.06
N VAL A 277 -2.19 -30.29 -0.40
CA VAL A 277 -2.20 -30.73 -1.80
C VAL A 277 -3.50 -30.34 -2.50
N THR A 278 -4.64 -30.76 -1.95
CA THR A 278 -5.97 -30.54 -2.54
C THR A 278 -7.07 -30.88 -1.54
N THR A 279 -8.27 -30.35 -1.77
CA THR A 279 -9.52 -30.83 -1.19
C THR A 279 -10.37 -31.32 -2.35
N LYS A 280 -10.64 -32.62 -2.39
CA LYS A 280 -11.35 -33.25 -3.52
C LYS A 280 -12.69 -32.55 -3.76
N ASN A 281 -13.02 -32.31 -5.03
CA ASN A 281 -14.20 -31.59 -5.53
C ASN A 281 -14.36 -30.12 -5.08
N LEU A 282 -13.53 -29.59 -4.18
CA LEU A 282 -13.57 -28.20 -3.70
C LEU A 282 -12.36 -27.38 -4.16
N ASP A 283 -11.28 -28.03 -4.57
CA ASP A 283 -10.17 -27.41 -5.29
C ASP A 283 -10.38 -27.61 -6.80
N PRO A 284 -10.53 -26.54 -7.60
CA PRO A 284 -10.68 -26.67 -9.05
C PRO A 284 -9.45 -27.31 -9.73
N ASN A 285 -8.32 -27.37 -9.04
CA ASN A 285 -7.09 -27.98 -9.51
C ASN A 285 -6.83 -29.37 -8.89
N ALA A 286 -7.86 -30.01 -8.31
CA ALA A 286 -7.70 -31.31 -7.65
C ALA A 286 -7.18 -32.43 -8.56
N ALA A 287 -7.43 -32.32 -9.88
CA ALA A 287 -6.90 -33.23 -10.90
C ALA A 287 -5.36 -33.29 -10.90
N ASP A 288 -4.69 -32.22 -10.47
CA ASP A 288 -3.23 -32.10 -10.48
C ASP A 288 -2.55 -32.70 -9.24
N SER A 289 -3.31 -33.33 -8.33
CA SER A 289 -2.82 -33.81 -7.04
C SER A 289 -1.55 -34.67 -7.10
N THR A 290 -1.44 -35.55 -8.10
CA THR A 290 -0.23 -36.38 -8.30
C THR A 290 0.99 -35.52 -8.66
N SER A 291 0.85 -34.63 -9.64
CA SER A 291 1.93 -33.72 -10.07
C SER A 291 2.34 -32.75 -8.96
N ARG A 292 1.39 -32.30 -8.14
CA ARG A 292 1.66 -31.47 -6.95
C ARG A 292 2.47 -32.23 -5.91
N ILE A 293 2.11 -33.47 -5.60
CA ILE A 293 2.88 -34.30 -4.66
C ILE A 293 4.30 -34.53 -5.19
N GLN A 294 4.46 -34.86 -6.48
CA GLN A 294 5.79 -35.02 -7.09
C GLN A 294 6.63 -33.74 -7.01
N LEU A 295 5.99 -32.58 -7.19
CA LEU A 295 6.66 -31.30 -7.05
C LEU A 295 7.10 -31.05 -5.61
N LEU A 296 6.22 -31.31 -4.64
CA LEU A 296 6.53 -31.17 -3.22
C LEU A 296 7.65 -32.14 -2.80
N ASP A 297 7.61 -33.38 -3.28
CA ASP A 297 8.67 -34.39 -3.05
C ASP A 297 10.04 -33.89 -3.51
N ARG A 298 10.09 -33.21 -4.67
CA ARG A 298 11.36 -32.69 -5.21
C ARG A 298 11.97 -31.60 -4.32
N TYR A 299 11.14 -30.78 -3.68
CA TYR A 299 11.58 -29.56 -2.99
C TYR A 299 11.55 -29.63 -1.45
N PHE A 300 11.05 -30.72 -0.85
CA PHE A 300 11.04 -30.89 0.60
C PHE A 300 12.43 -30.76 1.28
N PRO A 301 13.58 -31.12 0.67
CA PRO A 301 14.88 -31.00 1.33
C PRO A 301 15.35 -29.56 1.55
N TYR A 302 14.79 -28.60 0.80
CA TYR A 302 15.18 -27.19 0.83
C TYR A 302 14.22 -26.42 1.74
N VAL A 303 14.67 -26.16 2.97
CA VAL A 303 13.86 -25.58 4.04
C VAL A 303 14.08 -24.07 4.10
N PRO A 304 13.12 -23.22 3.68
CA PRO A 304 13.24 -21.78 3.85
C PRO A 304 13.43 -21.43 5.33
N THR A 305 14.37 -20.52 5.60
CA THR A 305 14.70 -20.05 6.96
C THR A 305 14.64 -18.55 7.11
N GLY A 306 14.60 -17.81 6.00
CA GLY A 306 14.51 -16.37 6.01
C GLY A 306 14.58 -15.75 4.62
N GLY A 307 14.83 -14.45 4.56
CA GLY A 307 15.13 -13.76 3.32
C GLY A 307 15.33 -12.27 3.48
N ASN A 308 15.92 -11.67 2.45
CA ASN A 308 16.18 -10.24 2.38
C ASN A 308 15.64 -9.67 1.08
N VAL A 309 15.26 -8.40 1.15
CA VAL A 309 14.81 -7.61 0.02
C VAL A 309 15.91 -6.65 -0.39
N SER A 310 16.12 -6.52 -1.68
CA SER A 310 17.01 -5.50 -2.25
C SER A 310 16.40 -4.94 -3.51
N ALA A 311 16.81 -3.75 -3.90
CA ALA A 311 16.39 -3.15 -5.15
C ALA A 311 17.54 -2.36 -5.73
N THR A 312 17.60 -2.28 -7.04
CA THR A 312 18.52 -1.38 -7.72
C THR A 312 17.75 -0.47 -8.65
N VAL A 313 18.07 0.82 -8.60
CA VAL A 313 17.44 1.85 -9.43
C VAL A 313 18.52 2.43 -10.32
N SER A 314 18.29 2.38 -11.62
CA SER A 314 19.10 3.03 -12.65
C SER A 314 18.25 4.03 -13.45
N ALA A 315 18.84 4.69 -14.44
CA ALA A 315 18.10 5.61 -15.32
C ALA A 315 17.00 4.87 -16.11
N ASP A 316 17.27 3.63 -16.53
CA ASP A 316 16.46 2.91 -17.52
C ASP A 316 15.71 1.70 -16.93
N SER A 317 16.07 1.25 -15.72
CA SER A 317 15.46 0.08 -15.10
C SER A 317 15.47 0.14 -13.57
N THR A 318 14.47 -0.51 -12.98
CA THR A 318 14.47 -0.84 -11.55
C THR A 318 14.27 -2.33 -11.39
N VAL A 319 15.26 -2.97 -10.78
CA VAL A 319 15.23 -4.41 -10.51
C VAL A 319 15.09 -4.60 -9.01
N PHE A 320 14.00 -5.23 -8.63
CA PHE A 320 13.64 -5.56 -7.27
C PHE A 320 13.89 -7.05 -7.04
N ASN A 321 14.48 -7.42 -5.91
CA ASN A 321 14.93 -8.77 -5.65
C ASN A 321 14.50 -9.26 -4.27
N PHE A 322 13.85 -10.43 -4.26
CA PHE A 322 13.75 -11.25 -3.06
C PHE A 322 14.80 -12.32 -3.09
N ARG A 323 15.62 -12.39 -2.04
CA ARG A 323 16.57 -13.47 -1.84
C ARG A 323 16.19 -14.23 -0.59
N PHE A 324 15.73 -15.46 -0.77
CA PHE A 324 15.38 -16.36 0.31
C PHE A 324 16.61 -17.13 0.81
N ASN A 325 16.71 -17.23 2.13
CA ASN A 325 17.64 -18.10 2.82
C ASN A 325 16.98 -19.45 3.05
N TYR A 326 17.74 -20.54 2.92
CA TYR A 326 17.25 -21.89 3.17
C TYR A 326 18.37 -22.78 3.71
N GLN A 327 17.95 -23.83 4.41
CA GLN A 327 18.81 -24.91 4.88
C GLN A 327 18.51 -26.18 4.07
N THR A 328 19.55 -26.93 3.73
CA THR A 328 19.42 -28.21 3.01
C THR A 328 20.63 -29.09 3.29
N ASN A 329 20.44 -30.41 3.19
CA ASN A 329 21.54 -31.39 3.19
C ASN A 329 22.08 -31.65 1.76
N SER A 330 21.42 -31.09 0.73
CA SER A 330 21.79 -31.22 -0.68
C SER A 330 22.13 -29.84 -1.24
N PRO A 331 23.40 -29.51 -1.52
CA PRO A 331 23.79 -28.18 -1.98
C PRO A 331 23.34 -27.94 -3.42
N SER A 332 22.16 -27.36 -3.62
CA SER A 332 21.66 -26.93 -4.93
C SER A 332 20.83 -25.65 -4.80
N ASP A 333 20.77 -24.85 -5.85
CA ASP A 333 19.98 -23.61 -5.91
C ASP A 333 18.53 -23.89 -6.34
N SER A 334 17.79 -24.66 -5.55
CA SER A 334 16.47 -25.18 -5.92
C SER A 334 15.48 -24.95 -4.78
N LEU A 335 14.94 -23.74 -4.66
CA LEU A 335 13.90 -23.41 -3.68
C LEU A 335 12.53 -23.27 -4.35
N LEU A 336 11.50 -23.84 -3.73
CA LEU A 336 10.10 -23.69 -4.13
C LEU A 336 9.41 -22.68 -3.21
N MET A 337 8.98 -21.56 -3.78
CA MET A 337 8.28 -20.49 -3.07
C MET A 337 7.02 -20.06 -3.85
N MET A 338 6.03 -19.48 -3.17
CA MET A 338 4.75 -19.07 -3.76
C MET A 338 4.70 -17.56 -3.94
N ALA A 339 4.38 -17.08 -5.15
CA ALA A 339 4.28 -15.68 -5.52
C ALA A 339 2.82 -15.20 -5.57
N LEU A 340 2.51 -14.11 -4.85
CA LEU A 340 1.25 -13.38 -4.97
C LEU A 340 1.06 -12.78 -6.39
N PRO A 341 -0.18 -12.48 -6.83
CA PRO A 341 -0.43 -11.96 -8.17
C PRO A 341 0.37 -10.73 -8.58
N HIS A 342 0.63 -9.79 -7.66
CA HIS A 342 1.42 -8.60 -8.01
C HIS A 342 2.93 -8.89 -8.16
N HIS A 343 3.44 -9.98 -7.57
CA HIS A 343 4.79 -10.46 -7.86
C HIS A 343 4.83 -11.06 -9.27
N GLN A 344 3.82 -11.85 -9.63
CA GLN A 344 3.70 -12.48 -10.95
C GLN A 344 3.73 -11.44 -12.08
N ASP A 345 3.14 -10.27 -11.87
CA ASP A 345 3.17 -9.15 -12.83
C ASP A 345 4.59 -8.60 -13.10
N MET A 346 5.57 -8.87 -12.21
CA MET A 346 6.93 -8.34 -12.29
C MET A 346 8.01 -9.42 -12.49
N LEU A 347 7.69 -10.67 -12.14
CA LEU A 347 8.64 -11.78 -12.14
C LEU A 347 9.18 -12.08 -13.54
N THR A 348 10.49 -12.23 -13.62
CA THR A 348 11.19 -12.72 -14.82
C THR A 348 11.58 -14.20 -14.72
N ASN A 349 11.39 -14.79 -13.52
CA ASN A 349 11.70 -16.20 -13.24
C ASN A 349 10.70 -17.17 -13.90
N THR A 350 11.10 -18.43 -14.05
CA THR A 350 10.26 -19.51 -14.57
C THR A 350 9.20 -19.97 -13.55
N THR A 351 8.00 -20.23 -14.04
CA THR A 351 6.85 -20.82 -13.31
C THR A 351 6.30 -22.01 -14.10
N SER A 352 5.67 -23.01 -13.47
CA SER A 352 5.04 -24.14 -14.21
C SER A 352 3.52 -24.28 -14.03
N ASN A 353 2.89 -23.40 -13.25
CA ASN A 353 1.47 -23.42 -12.89
C ASN A 353 0.96 -24.76 -12.30
N ILE A 354 1.80 -25.55 -11.63
CA ILE A 354 1.41 -26.84 -11.04
C ILE A 354 0.84 -26.66 -9.63
N LEU A 355 1.48 -25.84 -8.80
CA LEU A 355 1.11 -25.65 -7.41
C LEU A 355 0.49 -24.26 -7.25
N LYS A 356 -0.80 -24.25 -6.93
CA LYS A 356 -1.60 -23.02 -6.85
C LYS A 356 -2.32 -22.96 -5.52
N TYR A 357 -2.32 -21.79 -4.91
CA TYR A 357 -3.09 -21.53 -3.69
C TYR A 357 -3.97 -20.30 -3.88
N GLN A 358 -5.28 -20.47 -3.72
CA GLN A 358 -6.22 -19.37 -3.73
C GLN A 358 -6.17 -18.64 -2.38
N THR A 359 -5.90 -17.34 -2.42
CA THR A 359 -5.91 -16.47 -1.24
C THR A 359 -6.86 -15.29 -1.45
N LEU A 360 -7.04 -14.45 -0.44
CA LEU A 360 -7.71 -13.16 -0.58
C LEU A 360 -7.08 -12.34 -1.73
N ARG A 361 -5.75 -12.37 -1.85
CA ARG A 361 -5.02 -11.62 -2.88
C ARG A 361 -5.15 -12.19 -4.28
N GLY A 362 -5.85 -13.32 -4.47
CA GLY A 362 -5.92 -14.08 -5.71
C GLY A 362 -5.07 -15.36 -5.68
N GLU A 363 -4.91 -15.96 -6.85
CA GLU A 363 -4.17 -17.21 -7.01
C GLU A 363 -2.66 -16.96 -6.89
N MET A 364 -2.04 -17.58 -5.89
CA MET A 364 -0.59 -17.67 -5.77
C MET A 364 -0.04 -18.78 -6.67
N LYS A 365 1.15 -18.55 -7.25
CA LYS A 365 1.81 -19.50 -8.17
C LYS A 365 3.24 -19.78 -7.76
N GLU A 366 3.75 -20.95 -8.12
CA GLU A 366 5.07 -21.35 -7.70
C GLU A 366 6.19 -20.67 -8.51
N VAL A 367 7.32 -20.44 -7.83
CA VAL A 367 8.55 -19.90 -8.39
C VAL A 367 9.72 -20.80 -7.97
N TYR A 368 10.53 -21.18 -8.95
CA TYR A 368 11.66 -22.10 -8.81
C TYR A 368 13.00 -21.37 -8.67
N SER A 369 13.14 -20.61 -7.60
CA SER A 369 14.39 -19.89 -7.36
C SER A 369 14.46 -19.39 -5.93
N LYS A 370 15.66 -19.41 -5.34
CA LYS A 370 15.92 -18.67 -4.10
C LYS A 370 15.99 -17.15 -4.35
N THR A 371 16.23 -16.72 -5.59
CA THR A 371 16.33 -15.29 -5.97
C THR A 371 15.29 -14.96 -7.02
N TRP A 372 14.35 -14.10 -6.65
CA TRP A 372 13.32 -13.61 -7.54
C TRP A 372 13.77 -12.29 -8.14
N ASN A 373 13.91 -12.23 -9.45
CA ASN A 373 14.24 -11.01 -10.18
C ASN A 373 12.93 -10.41 -10.71
N MET A 374 12.56 -9.26 -10.16
CA MET A 374 11.31 -8.57 -10.48
C MET A 374 11.61 -7.23 -11.12
N ASN A 375 11.03 -6.97 -12.29
CA ASN A 375 11.17 -5.69 -12.99
C ASN A 375 10.07 -4.73 -12.52
N GLU A 376 10.47 -3.72 -11.77
CA GLU A 376 9.57 -2.65 -11.35
C GLU A 376 9.55 -1.56 -12.42
N ASN A 377 8.40 -1.38 -13.05
CA ASN A 377 8.18 -0.23 -13.91
C ASN A 377 7.99 1.03 -13.05
N LEU A 378 9.09 1.66 -12.65
CA LEU A 378 9.01 2.97 -12.03
C LEU A 378 8.30 3.92 -12.99
N ILE A 379 7.25 4.55 -12.48
CA ILE A 379 6.54 5.60 -13.17
C ILE A 379 7.53 6.76 -13.34
N PRO A 380 7.50 7.48 -14.48
CA PRO A 380 8.41 8.60 -14.74
C PRO A 380 8.41 9.59 -13.57
N ASN A 381 9.55 10.29 -13.41
CA ASN A 381 9.80 11.23 -12.31
C ASN A 381 8.54 12.01 -11.93
N TYR A 382 8.02 11.76 -10.73
CA TYR A 382 6.84 12.45 -10.25
C TYR A 382 7.17 13.94 -10.14
N SER A 383 6.33 14.76 -10.75
CA SER A 383 6.46 16.22 -10.69
C SER A 383 5.86 16.75 -9.40
N TRP A 384 6.37 17.88 -8.93
CA TRP A 384 5.73 18.69 -7.87
C TRP A 384 4.33 19.16 -8.26
N SER A 385 4.06 19.25 -9.57
CA SER A 385 2.82 19.75 -10.20
C SER A 385 2.09 18.66 -11.00
N TRP A 386 0.83 18.89 -11.32
CA TRP A 386 -0.05 17.92 -12.00
C TRP A 386 0.19 17.74 -13.50
N THR A 387 1.31 18.24 -14.02
CA THR A 387 1.70 18.35 -15.44
C THR A 387 0.93 19.44 -16.21
N SER A 388 1.72 20.33 -16.85
CA SER A 388 1.36 21.48 -17.71
C SER A 388 0.78 22.78 -17.10
N ASN A 389 1.17 23.21 -15.88
CA ASN A 389 1.12 24.61 -15.40
C ASN A 389 -0.06 25.49 -15.87
N LEU A 390 -1.31 25.01 -15.70
CA LEU A 390 -2.51 25.72 -16.18
C LEU A 390 -2.42 26.17 -17.66
N SER A 391 -1.50 25.65 -18.48
CA SER A 391 -1.05 26.27 -19.74
C SER A 391 -2.17 26.34 -20.78
N ASN A 392 -3.14 25.44 -20.67
CA ASN A 392 -4.28 25.33 -21.57
C ASN A 392 -5.55 25.95 -20.98
N VAL A 393 -5.50 26.48 -19.74
CA VAL A 393 -6.65 27.17 -19.15
C VAL A 393 -6.87 28.49 -19.94
N PRO A 394 -8.10 28.84 -20.35
CA PRO A 394 -8.39 30.08 -21.06
C PRO A 394 -8.21 31.34 -20.21
N ASN A 395 -7.70 32.43 -20.82
CA ASN A 395 -7.46 33.73 -20.15
C ASN A 395 -8.22 34.93 -20.78
N THR A 396 -9.13 34.69 -21.72
CA THR A 396 -9.79 35.75 -22.50
C THR A 396 -11.31 35.61 -22.48
N GLY A 397 -12.03 36.71 -22.69
CA GLY A 397 -13.49 36.71 -22.81
C GLY A 397 -14.24 36.46 -21.49
N SER A 398 -15.38 35.77 -21.55
CA SER A 398 -16.23 35.39 -20.40
C SER A 398 -15.67 34.24 -19.55
N GLU A 399 -14.52 33.69 -19.92
CA GLU A 399 -13.87 32.53 -19.30
C GLU A 399 -12.51 32.89 -18.66
N ARG A 400 -12.47 33.96 -17.85
CA ARG A 400 -11.28 34.35 -17.06
C ARG A 400 -11.08 33.47 -15.83
N TRP A 401 -10.80 32.19 -16.06
CA TRP A 401 -10.66 31.22 -14.98
C TRP A 401 -9.44 31.47 -14.08
N TYR A 402 -8.37 32.04 -14.64
CA TYR A 402 -7.19 32.45 -13.88
C TYR A 402 -7.49 33.51 -12.84
N ASP A 403 -8.34 34.49 -13.14
CA ASP A 403 -8.68 35.57 -12.21
C ASP A 403 -9.40 35.00 -10.98
N SER A 404 -10.36 34.10 -11.21
CA SER A 404 -11.07 33.40 -10.14
C SER A 404 -10.13 32.50 -9.32
N LEU A 405 -9.17 31.84 -9.99
CA LEU A 405 -8.19 30.99 -9.30
C LEU A 405 -7.23 31.85 -8.47
N TYR A 406 -6.72 32.94 -9.02
CA TYR A 406 -5.91 33.94 -8.33
C TYR A 406 -6.61 34.46 -7.08
N LEU A 407 -7.88 34.87 -7.18
CA LEU A 407 -8.64 35.36 -6.03
C LEU A 407 -8.80 34.28 -4.96
N SER A 408 -8.98 33.02 -5.36
CA SER A 408 -9.09 31.89 -4.42
C SER A 408 -7.75 31.60 -3.73
N VAL A 409 -6.65 31.54 -4.50
CA VAL A 409 -5.29 31.34 -3.98
C VAL A 409 -4.89 32.48 -3.05
N LYS A 410 -5.11 33.72 -3.48
CA LYS A 410 -4.82 34.91 -2.67
C LYS A 410 -5.61 34.89 -1.36
N ALA A 411 -6.91 34.56 -1.40
CA ALA A 411 -7.71 34.46 -0.18
C ALA A 411 -7.18 33.37 0.78
N ASP A 412 -6.80 32.20 0.25
CA ASP A 412 -6.19 31.13 1.03
C ASP A 412 -4.81 31.55 1.63
N LEU A 413 -3.98 32.25 0.86
CA LEU A 413 -2.68 32.78 1.34
C LEU A 413 -2.88 33.89 2.41
N ASP A 414 -3.77 34.84 2.16
CA ASP A 414 -4.12 35.90 3.09
C ASP A 414 -4.68 35.33 4.41
N SER A 415 -5.50 34.27 4.34
CA SER A 415 -6.01 33.59 5.53
C SER A 415 -4.90 32.96 6.37
N THR A 416 -3.80 32.56 5.73
CA THR A 416 -2.65 31.93 6.36
C THR A 416 -1.73 32.96 7.05
N ILE A 417 -1.58 34.16 6.47
CA ILE A 417 -0.73 35.25 7.02
C ILE A 417 -1.51 36.16 7.97
N GLY A 418 -2.78 36.42 7.69
CA GLY A 418 -3.62 37.43 8.34
C GLY A 418 -4.62 36.85 9.34
N ALA A 419 -4.18 36.10 10.36
CA ALA A 419 -4.91 35.82 11.61
C ALA A 419 -6.43 35.52 11.55
N ARG A 420 -6.98 35.04 10.43
CA ARG A 420 -8.39 34.65 10.26
C ARG A 420 -8.50 33.18 9.89
N TYR A 421 -7.86 32.34 10.70
CA TYR A 421 -8.29 30.95 10.81
C TYR A 421 -9.35 30.85 11.91
N GLN A 422 -10.61 31.10 11.54
CA GLN A 422 -11.68 30.35 12.18
C GLN A 422 -11.63 28.93 11.59
N ILE A 423 -10.71 28.11 12.10
CA ILE A 423 -10.94 26.66 12.15
C ILE A 423 -12.28 26.51 12.90
N PRO A 424 -13.21 25.63 12.50
CA PRO A 424 -14.31 25.29 13.39
C PRO A 424 -13.71 24.88 14.74
N ASN A 425 -13.93 25.70 15.78
CA ASN A 425 -13.36 25.70 17.15
C ASN A 425 -12.40 26.84 17.54
N GLY A 426 -12.23 27.91 16.74
CA GLY A 426 -11.86 29.22 17.27
C GLY A 426 -10.46 29.39 17.87
N THR A 427 -9.46 28.59 17.47
CA THR A 427 -8.05 28.85 17.80
C THR A 427 -7.20 28.89 16.52
N ASN A 428 -6.42 29.97 16.35
CA ASN A 428 -5.57 30.24 15.18
C ASN A 428 -4.30 29.34 15.11
N GLN A 429 -4.39 28.07 15.52
CA GLN A 429 -3.27 27.11 15.54
C GLN A 429 -3.69 25.82 14.82
N PRO A 430 -2.80 25.20 14.01
CA PRO A 430 -3.01 23.82 13.56
C PRO A 430 -3.31 22.92 14.77
N THR A 431 -4.18 21.94 14.60
CA THR A 431 -4.48 20.97 15.67
C THR A 431 -3.20 20.31 16.18
N THR A 432 -3.16 19.90 17.44
CA THR A 432 -1.94 19.36 18.04
C THR A 432 -1.77 17.85 17.83
N SER A 433 -2.84 17.16 17.43
CA SER A 433 -2.80 15.77 16.93
C SER A 433 -1.92 15.64 15.68
N PRO A 434 -1.04 14.64 15.56
CA PRO A 434 -0.19 14.47 14.38
C PRO A 434 -0.96 14.41 13.05
N TYR A 435 -2.11 13.73 13.02
CA TYR A 435 -2.94 13.61 11.82
C TYR A 435 -3.49 14.97 11.38
N GLY A 436 -4.20 15.65 12.29
CA GLY A 436 -4.78 16.95 11.98
C GLY A 436 -3.72 18.02 11.71
N PHE A 437 -2.59 18.02 12.44
CA PHE A 437 -1.45 18.89 12.17
C PHE A 437 -0.96 18.68 10.74
N GLY A 438 -0.70 17.42 10.37
CA GLY A 438 -0.26 17.01 9.04
C GLY A 438 -1.18 17.51 7.94
N LYS A 439 -2.49 17.31 8.07
CA LYS A 439 -3.49 17.78 7.09
C LYS A 439 -3.45 19.29 6.91
N ASN A 440 -3.42 20.04 8.02
CA ASN A 440 -3.35 21.51 7.98
C ASN A 440 -2.09 22.01 7.25
N VAL A 441 -0.90 21.48 7.57
CA VAL A 441 0.35 21.91 6.93
C VAL A 441 0.44 21.46 5.46
N THR A 442 -0.16 20.32 5.13
CA THR A 442 -0.24 19.85 3.74
C THR A 442 -1.15 20.71 2.89
N ARG A 443 -2.30 21.13 3.43
CA ARG A 443 -3.18 22.08 2.76
C ARG A 443 -2.42 23.37 2.41
N MET A 444 -1.72 23.94 3.39
CA MET A 444 -0.85 25.12 3.17
C MET A 444 0.18 24.84 2.07
N ALA A 445 0.87 23.71 2.13
CA ALA A 445 1.87 23.33 1.15
C ALA A 445 1.28 23.19 -0.27
N ARG A 446 0.07 22.63 -0.43
CA ARG A 446 -0.63 22.56 -1.72
C ARG A 446 -0.91 23.95 -2.29
N ILE A 447 -1.39 24.88 -1.47
CA ILE A 447 -1.65 26.27 -1.89
C ILE A 447 -0.36 26.95 -2.35
N LEU A 448 0.77 26.73 -1.68
CA LEU A 448 2.07 27.27 -2.10
C LEU A 448 2.49 26.74 -3.47
N VAL A 449 2.34 25.44 -3.73
CA VAL A 449 2.65 24.84 -5.04
C VAL A 449 1.77 25.45 -6.14
N ILE A 450 0.47 25.58 -5.87
CA ILE A 450 -0.48 26.18 -6.83
C ILE A 450 -0.14 27.65 -7.09
N SER A 451 0.24 28.40 -6.06
CA SER A 451 0.63 29.80 -6.20
C SER A 451 1.92 29.96 -7.00
N ASP A 452 2.93 29.12 -6.76
CA ASP A 452 4.17 29.11 -7.56
C ASP A 452 3.85 28.88 -9.05
N GLU A 453 3.00 27.88 -9.36
CA GLU A 453 2.60 27.59 -10.74
C GLU A 453 1.78 28.72 -11.38
N LEU A 454 0.91 29.36 -10.61
CA LEU A 454 0.10 30.46 -11.09
C LEU A 454 0.96 31.71 -11.36
N ALA A 455 1.95 31.99 -10.52
CA ALA A 455 2.92 33.06 -10.72
C ALA A 455 3.80 32.79 -11.96
N ASP A 456 4.34 31.58 -12.11
CA ASP A 456 5.10 31.16 -13.30
C ASP A 456 4.26 31.31 -14.58
N ARG A 457 2.95 31.01 -14.49
CA ARG A 457 2.03 31.19 -15.61
C ARG A 457 1.81 32.65 -15.97
N TYR A 458 1.55 33.52 -14.98
CA TYR A 458 1.45 34.96 -15.23
C TYR A 458 2.75 35.50 -15.82
N GLN A 459 3.90 35.10 -15.28
CA GLN A 459 5.22 35.47 -15.80
C GLN A 459 5.41 35.10 -17.28
N ALA A 460 4.85 33.95 -17.70
CA ALA A 460 4.94 33.48 -19.08
C ALA A 460 3.95 34.17 -20.04
N THR A 461 2.76 34.57 -19.57
CA THR A 461 1.70 35.12 -20.45
C THR A 461 1.56 36.64 -20.40
N ASP A 462 1.89 37.25 -19.26
CA ASP A 462 1.76 38.68 -18.99
C ASP A 462 2.82 39.11 -17.95
N PRO A 463 4.09 39.24 -18.37
CA PRO A 463 5.21 39.52 -17.45
C PRO A 463 5.06 40.80 -16.62
N GLY A 464 4.24 41.76 -17.06
CA GLY A 464 3.99 43.04 -16.36
C GLY A 464 2.84 42.98 -15.36
N ASN A 465 2.26 41.80 -15.13
CA ASN A 465 1.08 41.66 -14.29
C ASN A 465 1.42 41.83 -12.80
N PHE A 466 0.83 42.83 -12.14
CA PHE A 466 1.02 43.10 -10.70
C PHE A 466 0.71 41.91 -9.78
N ARG A 467 -0.06 40.93 -10.27
CA ARG A 467 -0.38 39.71 -9.52
C ARG A 467 0.85 38.83 -9.30
N ILE A 468 1.88 38.92 -10.15
CA ILE A 468 3.14 38.18 -9.99
C ILE A 468 3.79 38.58 -8.67
N ASP A 469 4.02 39.88 -8.46
CA ASP A 469 4.62 40.40 -7.23
C ASP A 469 3.76 40.10 -6.00
N THR A 470 2.43 40.22 -6.15
CA THR A 470 1.50 39.90 -5.05
C THR A 470 1.60 38.43 -4.64
N LEU A 471 1.56 37.50 -5.60
CA LEU A 471 1.66 36.07 -5.33
C LEU A 471 3.03 35.73 -4.77
N ASN A 472 4.12 36.23 -5.36
CA ASN A 472 5.49 35.94 -4.90
C ASN A 472 5.71 36.40 -3.45
N ASN A 473 5.24 37.60 -3.10
CA ASN A 473 5.36 38.14 -1.75
C ASN A 473 4.57 37.32 -0.73
N LEU A 474 3.27 37.07 -0.99
CA LEU A 474 2.43 36.27 -0.09
C LEU A 474 2.91 34.82 0.02
N THR A 475 3.29 34.20 -1.09
CA THR A 475 3.78 32.81 -1.11
C THR A 475 5.06 32.67 -0.29
N SER A 476 5.99 33.62 -0.41
CA SER A 476 7.23 33.61 0.39
C SER A 476 6.94 33.74 1.89
N GLN A 477 6.06 34.66 2.29
CA GLN A 477 5.66 34.83 3.69
C GLN A 477 4.94 33.59 4.25
N CYS A 478 3.98 33.04 3.52
CA CYS A 478 3.30 31.80 3.90
C CYS A 478 4.28 30.62 4.03
N ARG A 479 5.31 30.55 3.17
CA ARG A 479 6.33 29.51 3.23
C ARG A 479 7.18 29.60 4.50
N ASP A 480 7.51 30.82 4.93
CA ASP A 480 8.21 31.04 6.21
C ASP A 480 7.34 30.68 7.41
N THR A 481 6.05 31.02 7.37
CA THR A 481 5.08 30.61 8.39
C THR A 481 4.92 29.09 8.46
N LEU A 482 4.80 28.44 7.30
CA LEU A 482 4.74 26.98 7.21
C LEU A 482 6.00 26.33 7.81
N PHE A 483 7.18 26.84 7.48
CA PHE A 483 8.43 26.38 8.08
C PHE A 483 8.44 26.53 9.61
N LYS A 484 7.98 27.68 10.15
CA LYS A 484 7.88 27.90 11.60
C LYS A 484 6.96 26.88 12.27
N PHE A 485 5.81 26.57 11.67
CA PHE A 485 4.91 25.53 12.20
C PHE A 485 5.57 24.15 12.22
N ILE A 486 6.16 23.73 11.09
CA ILE A 486 6.81 22.43 10.97
C ILE A 486 7.99 22.33 11.95
N SER A 487 8.90 23.30 11.92
CA SER A 487 10.10 23.32 12.75
C SER A 487 9.78 23.32 14.24
N ASN A 488 8.75 24.06 14.69
CA ASN A 488 8.30 24.01 16.08
C ASN A 488 7.76 22.62 16.46
N TYR A 489 6.91 22.03 15.60
CA TYR A 489 6.27 20.75 15.89
C TYR A 489 7.27 19.60 16.01
N ILE A 490 8.17 19.45 15.02
CA ILE A 490 9.18 18.38 15.00
C ILE A 490 10.28 18.56 16.06
N SER A 491 10.34 19.72 16.71
CA SER A 491 11.26 19.99 17.83
C SER A 491 10.68 19.55 19.17
N GLY A 492 9.46 19.00 19.21
CA GLY A 492 8.80 18.62 20.46
C GLY A 492 8.33 19.83 21.29
N ASN A 493 8.20 21.01 20.68
CA ASN A 493 7.73 22.21 21.37
C ASN A 493 6.22 22.14 21.62
N ASN A 494 5.79 22.70 22.77
CA ASN A 494 4.41 22.68 23.23
C ASN A 494 3.48 23.40 22.24
N LEU A 495 2.58 22.66 21.60
CA LEU A 495 1.36 23.22 21.04
C LEU A 495 0.21 22.95 22.03
N LEU A 496 -0.43 24.01 22.50
CA LEU A 496 -1.55 23.91 23.43
C LEU A 496 -2.75 23.26 22.73
N TRP A 497 -3.18 22.09 23.23
CA TRP A 497 -4.49 21.54 22.87
C TRP A 497 -5.55 22.27 23.69
N ASN A 498 -6.56 22.87 23.03
CA ASN A 498 -7.73 23.40 23.72
C ASN A 498 -9.03 23.07 22.95
N PRO A 499 -10.04 22.42 23.56
CA PRO A 499 -10.10 21.84 24.91
C PRO A 499 -9.65 20.36 24.98
N PRO A 500 -9.12 19.89 26.13
CA PRO A 500 -8.74 18.48 26.35
C PRO A 500 -9.97 17.54 26.32
N PRO A 501 -9.79 16.22 26.14
CA PRO A 501 -10.88 15.26 26.26
C PRO A 501 -11.58 15.38 27.64
N PRO A 502 -12.90 15.09 27.73
CA PRO A 502 -13.72 15.41 28.91
C PRO A 502 -13.23 14.85 30.26
N SER A 503 -12.37 13.83 30.23
CA SER A 503 -11.81 13.18 31.42
C SER A 503 -10.47 13.76 31.89
N TRP A 504 -9.84 14.68 31.14
CA TRP A 504 -8.52 15.23 31.46
C TRP A 504 -8.64 16.71 31.84
N SER A 505 -8.68 17.01 33.14
CA SER A 505 -8.67 18.38 33.65
C SER A 505 -7.26 18.99 33.58
N GLY A 506 -7.16 20.18 32.97
CA GLY A 506 -5.92 20.94 32.81
C GLY A 506 -5.27 20.70 31.45
N GLY A 507 -5.38 21.67 30.52
CA GLY A 507 -4.92 21.57 29.14
C GLY A 507 -3.52 20.96 29.01
N GLN A 508 -3.43 19.79 28.37
CA GLN A 508 -2.18 19.07 28.16
C GLN A 508 -1.65 19.32 26.74
N ASN A 509 -0.34 19.55 26.63
CA ASN A 509 0.33 19.78 25.35
C ASN A 509 0.54 18.46 24.61
N ASN A 510 0.05 18.36 23.37
CA ASN A 510 0.36 17.22 22.51
C ASN A 510 1.61 17.53 21.70
N LYS A 511 2.69 16.81 22.00
CA LYS A 511 4.00 16.95 21.36
C LYS A 511 4.51 15.58 20.90
N LEU A 512 5.44 15.59 19.95
CA LEU A 512 6.18 14.39 19.58
C LEU A 512 7.24 14.08 20.65
N ILE A 513 7.39 12.80 20.97
CA ILE A 513 8.35 12.25 21.95
C ILE A 513 9.02 11.00 21.40
N TRP A 514 10.12 10.59 22.03
CA TRP A 514 10.86 9.39 21.69
C TRP A 514 10.42 8.20 22.53
N ASP A 515 10.04 7.10 21.88
CA ASP A 515 9.87 5.79 22.52
C ASP A 515 11.16 4.97 22.42
N ASN A 516 11.83 4.77 23.55
CA ASN A 516 13.05 3.97 23.62
C ASN A 516 12.80 2.46 23.76
N ARG A 517 11.54 2.02 23.86
CA ARG A 517 11.21 0.60 23.91
C ARG A 517 11.22 -0.01 22.51
N TYR A 518 10.39 0.48 21.60
CA TYR A 518 10.33 -0.04 20.22
C TYR A 518 11.20 0.74 19.24
N GLY A 519 11.72 1.91 19.65
CA GLY A 519 12.54 2.76 18.82
C GLY A 519 11.69 3.48 17.78
N GLY A 520 11.22 4.68 18.11
CA GLY A 520 10.42 5.48 17.19
C GLY A 520 9.84 6.74 17.81
N ILE A 521 9.18 7.54 16.98
CA ILE A 521 8.57 8.81 17.37
C ILE A 521 7.08 8.59 17.59
N VAL A 522 6.53 9.04 18.72
CA VAL A 522 5.10 8.92 19.05
C VAL A 522 4.55 10.23 19.61
N SER A 523 3.23 10.38 19.66
CA SER A 523 2.58 11.52 20.30
C SER A 523 2.38 11.30 21.80
N TYR A 524 2.63 12.35 22.58
CA TYR A 524 2.60 12.30 24.04
C TYR A 524 1.22 12.01 24.61
N LEU A 525 0.16 12.62 24.08
CA LEU A 525 -1.19 12.37 24.60
C LEU A 525 -1.67 10.95 24.23
N SER A 526 -1.31 10.43 23.05
CA SER A 526 -1.57 9.03 22.72
C SER A 526 -0.85 8.10 23.69
N TRP A 527 0.41 8.38 24.02
CA TRP A 527 1.19 7.59 24.98
C TRP A 527 0.59 7.64 26.39
N LEU A 528 0.16 8.82 26.86
CA LEU A 528 -0.52 8.96 28.15
C LEU A 528 -1.80 8.12 28.20
N ALA A 529 -2.57 8.15 27.11
CA ALA A 529 -3.87 7.48 27.03
C ALA A 529 -3.81 5.95 26.94
N MET A 530 -2.65 5.35 26.64
CA MET A 530 -2.53 3.90 26.33
C MET A 530 -3.09 2.95 27.41
N ASP A 531 -3.03 3.32 28.69
CA ASP A 531 -3.52 2.46 29.78
C ASP A 531 -5.02 2.68 30.10
N ASN A 532 -5.67 3.62 29.41
CA ASN A 532 -7.06 3.93 29.69
C ASN A 532 -7.95 2.77 29.24
N PRO A 533 -8.94 2.33 30.04
CA PRO A 533 -9.84 1.27 29.62
C PRO A 533 -10.86 1.68 28.53
N ASP A 534 -11.12 2.98 28.36
CA ASP A 534 -12.10 3.49 27.39
C ASP A 534 -11.52 3.50 25.96
N PRO A 535 -12.14 2.80 24.98
CA PRO A 535 -11.72 2.83 23.57
C PRO A 535 -11.68 4.19 22.91
N ASN A 536 -12.50 5.13 23.37
CA ASN A 536 -12.49 6.49 22.85
C ASN A 536 -11.27 7.27 23.36
N VAL A 537 -10.60 6.77 24.41
CA VAL A 537 -9.44 7.39 25.03
C VAL A 537 -8.16 6.64 24.65
N TYR A 538 -8.07 5.31 24.79
CA TYR A 538 -6.81 4.61 24.48
C TYR A 538 -6.43 4.64 22.99
N ASN A 539 -7.38 4.94 22.10
CA ASN A 539 -7.14 5.17 20.67
C ASN A 539 -6.83 6.65 20.34
N PHE A 540 -6.46 7.47 21.33
CA PHE A 540 -6.14 8.88 21.10
C PHE A 540 -5.07 9.05 20.02
N ASP A 541 -5.20 10.10 19.20
CA ASP A 541 -4.45 10.28 17.94
C ASP A 541 -4.46 9.02 17.07
N PHE A 542 -5.61 8.37 16.95
CA PHE A 542 -5.79 7.12 16.18
C PHE A 542 -4.89 5.96 16.66
N GLY A 543 -4.41 6.02 17.91
CA GLY A 543 -3.49 5.05 18.47
C GLY A 543 -2.04 5.25 18.04
N ASN A 544 -1.63 6.48 17.73
CA ASN A 544 -0.26 6.80 17.33
C ASN A 544 0.81 6.20 18.26
N ALA A 545 0.64 6.23 19.59
CA ALA A 545 1.63 5.63 20.50
C ALA A 545 1.67 4.08 20.49
N ARG A 546 0.75 3.43 19.77
CA ARG A 546 0.83 2.01 19.41
C ARG A 546 1.41 1.81 18.01
N TYR A 547 2.03 2.85 17.43
CA TYR A 547 2.56 2.85 16.07
C TYR A 547 1.51 2.75 14.98
N ASN A 548 0.27 3.14 15.28
CA ASN A 548 -0.75 3.25 14.24
C ASN A 548 -0.48 4.47 13.36
N ASP A 549 -0.56 4.27 12.05
CA ASP A 549 -0.75 5.34 11.07
C ASP A 549 0.40 6.36 10.96
N HIS A 550 1.63 6.03 11.40
CA HIS A 550 2.75 7.00 11.33
C HIS A 550 3.05 7.40 9.88
N ALA A 551 2.98 6.46 8.93
CA ALA A 551 3.10 6.78 7.51
C ALA A 551 2.05 7.83 7.08
N PHE A 552 0.80 7.70 7.51
CA PHE A 552 -0.25 8.68 7.21
C PHE A 552 0.07 10.03 7.86
N HIS A 553 0.33 10.04 9.16
CA HIS A 553 0.51 11.27 9.94
C HIS A 553 1.77 12.04 9.52
N TYR A 554 2.91 11.35 9.52
CA TYR A 554 4.21 11.97 9.28
C TYR A 554 4.46 12.20 7.79
N GLY A 555 3.83 11.40 6.91
CA GLY A 555 3.88 11.61 5.47
C GLY A 555 3.41 13.00 5.04
N TYR A 556 2.36 13.52 5.69
CA TYR A 556 1.91 14.90 5.49
C TYR A 556 2.96 15.94 5.89
N ILE A 557 3.61 15.76 7.03
CA ILE A 557 4.63 16.69 7.54
C ILE A 557 5.86 16.67 6.62
N ILE A 558 6.29 15.49 6.19
CA ILE A 558 7.41 15.31 5.25
C ILE A 558 7.09 15.96 3.90
N TYR A 559 5.88 15.78 3.37
CA TYR A 559 5.44 16.45 2.14
C TYR A 559 5.48 17.98 2.28
N ALA A 560 4.94 18.51 3.37
CA ALA A 560 4.95 19.97 3.60
C ALA A 560 6.38 20.52 3.73
N ALA A 561 7.28 19.79 4.42
CA ALA A 561 8.69 20.13 4.51
C ALA A 561 9.38 20.11 3.13
N ALA A 562 9.07 19.13 2.28
CA ALA A 562 9.57 19.06 0.91
C ALA A 562 9.17 20.29 0.08
N VAL A 563 7.93 20.76 0.21
CA VAL A 563 7.47 21.96 -0.49
C VAL A 563 8.22 23.20 -0.02
N VAL A 564 8.46 23.36 1.29
CA VAL A 564 9.30 24.47 1.80
C VAL A 564 10.71 24.36 1.22
N ALA A 565 11.35 23.19 1.37
CA ALA A 565 12.72 22.92 0.96
C ALA A 565 12.95 23.14 -0.54
N LYS A 566 11.93 22.91 -1.39
CA LYS A 566 12.01 23.13 -2.84
C LYS A 566 12.47 24.55 -3.21
N LYS A 567 12.06 25.56 -2.43
CA LYS A 567 12.36 26.98 -2.70
C LYS A 567 13.27 27.62 -1.63
N LYS A 568 13.33 27.03 -0.43
CA LYS A 568 14.13 27.51 0.70
C LYS A 568 14.89 26.36 1.40
N PRO A 569 15.80 25.64 0.69
CA PRO A 569 16.54 24.52 1.28
C PRO A 569 17.46 24.98 2.44
N GLU A 570 17.90 26.24 2.44
CA GLU A 570 18.75 26.85 3.46
C GLU A 570 18.12 26.85 4.86
N LEU A 571 16.79 26.85 4.96
CA LEU A 571 16.08 26.75 6.24
C LEU A 571 16.29 25.37 6.91
N PHE A 572 16.51 24.33 6.12
CA PHE A 572 16.76 22.97 6.62
C PHE A 572 18.24 22.66 6.77
N SER A 573 19.11 23.28 5.96
CA SER A 573 20.57 23.15 6.05
C SER A 573 21.22 24.13 7.05
N ASN A 574 20.45 24.61 8.02
CA ASN A 574 20.89 25.54 9.06
C ASN A 574 21.86 24.89 10.06
N SER A 575 22.68 25.68 10.77
CA SER A 575 23.54 25.30 11.92
C SER A 575 23.73 23.79 12.17
N GLY A 576 24.37 23.07 11.25
CA GLY A 576 24.61 21.62 11.37
C GLY A 576 23.48 20.70 10.91
N ASN A 577 22.61 21.14 9.98
CA ASN A 577 21.48 20.40 9.41
C ASN A 577 20.41 19.97 10.44
N GLN A 578 20.16 20.78 11.48
CA GLN A 578 19.28 20.34 12.59
C GLN A 578 17.85 20.01 12.13
N TYR A 579 17.22 20.84 11.30
CA TYR A 579 15.84 20.61 10.89
C TYR A 579 15.76 19.58 9.76
N PHE A 580 16.78 19.52 8.91
CA PHE A 580 16.93 18.40 7.98
C PHE A 580 16.95 17.06 8.74
N ASN A 581 17.77 16.94 9.78
CA ASN A 581 17.87 15.72 10.58
C ASN A 581 16.57 15.38 11.32
N ARG A 582 15.82 16.38 11.81
CA ARG A 582 14.51 16.15 12.45
C ARG A 582 13.44 15.65 11.47
N ILE A 583 13.43 16.14 10.23
CA ILE A 583 12.57 15.58 9.17
C ILE A 583 13.07 14.18 8.77
N LEU A 584 14.40 13.97 8.73
CA LEU A 584 14.98 12.68 8.46
C LEU A 584 14.62 11.63 9.50
N ASP A 585 14.50 12.01 10.78
CA ASP A 585 14.01 11.14 11.85
C ASP A 585 12.56 10.67 11.59
N LEU A 586 11.68 11.54 11.05
CA LEU A 586 10.35 11.11 10.61
C LEU A 586 10.42 10.13 9.43
N CYS A 587 11.30 10.37 8.45
CA CYS A 587 11.53 9.46 7.33
C CYS A 587 12.07 8.09 7.80
N ARG A 588 12.98 8.09 8.78
CA ARG A 588 13.51 6.87 9.40
C ARG A 588 12.42 6.12 10.16
N ASP A 589 11.54 6.83 10.86
CA ASP A 589 10.44 6.22 11.59
C ASP A 589 9.47 5.43 10.69
N ILE A 590 9.11 5.99 9.53
CA ILE A 590 8.14 5.34 8.64
C ILE A 590 8.76 4.37 7.64
N GLY A 591 10.04 4.55 7.29
CA GLY A 591 10.65 3.94 6.11
C GLY A 591 12.16 3.75 6.15
N ASN A 592 12.78 3.60 7.33
CA ASN A 592 14.21 3.26 7.43
C ASN A 592 14.55 2.05 6.55
N GLN A 593 15.51 2.16 5.64
CA GLN A 593 15.84 1.10 4.71
C GLN A 593 17.08 0.27 5.08
N ASN A 594 17.76 0.58 6.19
CA ASN A 594 19.03 -0.05 6.52
C ASN A 594 19.10 -0.47 8.00
N LYS A 595 19.56 -1.71 8.24
CA LYS A 595 19.64 -2.34 9.57
C LYS A 595 20.76 -1.77 10.47
N THR A 596 21.72 -1.02 9.92
CA THR A 596 22.76 -0.34 10.72
C THR A 596 22.22 0.86 11.48
N ASP A 597 21.05 1.38 11.10
CA ASP A 597 20.30 2.30 11.95
C ASP A 597 19.58 1.50 13.04
N THR A 598 20.13 1.52 14.24
CA THR A 598 19.60 0.76 15.39
C THR A 598 18.51 1.50 16.15
N TYR A 599 18.22 2.76 15.79
CA TYR A 599 17.23 3.59 16.47
C TYR A 599 15.82 3.40 15.92
N PHE A 600 15.69 3.12 14.62
CA PHE A 600 14.41 2.89 13.95
C PHE A 600 14.38 1.51 13.30
N PRO A 601 13.27 0.75 13.38
CA PRO A 601 13.22 -0.55 12.76
C PRO A 601 13.26 -0.41 11.25
N LEU A 602 13.72 -1.46 10.56
CA LEU A 602 13.61 -1.50 9.12
C LEU A 602 12.14 -1.25 8.74
N HIS A 603 11.96 -0.45 7.70
CA HIS A 603 10.77 -0.17 6.90
C HIS A 603 9.44 -0.36 7.63
N ARG A 604 9.28 0.29 8.79
CA ARG A 604 8.22 0.04 9.79
C ARG A 604 6.88 -0.34 9.19
N HIS A 605 6.39 0.47 8.25
CA HIS A 605 5.09 0.27 7.62
C HIS A 605 5.13 -0.59 6.36
N LYS A 606 6.24 -0.59 5.60
CA LYS A 606 6.28 -1.22 4.29
C LYS A 606 6.48 -2.73 4.41
N ASP A 607 5.48 -3.49 3.98
CA ASP A 607 5.61 -4.92 3.78
C ASP A 607 5.96 -5.20 2.32
N TRP A 608 7.19 -5.62 2.05
CA TRP A 608 7.63 -5.85 0.67
C TRP A 608 6.94 -7.04 0.02
N TYR A 609 6.53 -8.06 0.80
CA TYR A 609 5.90 -9.26 0.26
C TYR A 609 4.42 -9.03 -0.05
N ASP A 610 3.67 -8.29 0.77
CA ASP A 610 2.32 -7.84 0.40
C ASP A 610 2.34 -6.68 -0.61
N GLY A 611 3.46 -5.96 -0.69
CA GLY A 611 3.74 -4.85 -1.59
C GLY A 611 3.12 -3.51 -1.15
N ASN A 612 2.22 -3.51 -0.15
CA ASN A 612 1.62 -2.33 0.47
C ASN A 612 2.19 -2.07 1.85
N SER A 613 1.71 -1.00 2.48
CA SER A 613 2.04 -0.65 3.85
C SER A 613 0.96 -1.15 4.81
N TRP A 614 1.31 -1.36 6.08
CA TRP A 614 0.37 -1.74 7.13
C TRP A 614 0.28 -0.66 8.19
N MET A 615 -0.94 -0.29 8.57
CA MET A 615 -1.20 0.93 9.34
C MET A 615 -1.40 0.66 10.80
N ASN A 616 -2.07 -0.42 11.17
CA ASN A 616 -2.19 -0.86 12.55
C ASN A 616 -0.88 -1.46 13.09
N GLY A 617 -0.37 -0.90 14.19
CA GLY A 617 0.89 -1.27 14.83
C GLY A 617 0.73 -2.36 15.89
N LEU A 618 1.02 -2.00 17.15
CA LEU A 618 0.95 -2.85 18.34
C LEU A 618 -0.49 -3.15 18.76
N GLN A 619 -1.28 -3.73 17.84
CA GLN A 619 -2.65 -4.15 18.06
C GLN A 619 -2.81 -5.59 17.57
N ALA A 620 -3.55 -6.39 18.33
CA ALA A 620 -3.92 -7.75 17.95
C ALA A 620 -5.29 -7.69 17.23
N GLY A 621 -5.43 -8.43 16.12
CA GLY A 621 -6.69 -8.53 15.39
C GLY A 621 -6.74 -9.76 14.50
N GLY A 622 -7.88 -10.45 14.48
CA GLY A 622 -8.04 -11.75 13.83
C GLY A 622 -7.99 -11.74 12.30
N ALA A 623 -8.25 -10.58 11.67
CA ALA A 623 -8.10 -10.39 10.22
C ALA A 623 -6.67 -10.00 9.79
N GLY A 624 -5.75 -9.86 10.75
CA GLY A 624 -4.37 -9.46 10.51
C GLY A 624 -4.15 -7.96 10.53
N ARG A 625 -3.25 -7.49 9.67
CA ARG A 625 -2.91 -6.07 9.50
C ARG A 625 -3.84 -5.45 8.46
N ASP A 626 -4.03 -4.14 8.54
CA ASP A 626 -4.95 -3.41 7.66
C ASP A 626 -4.37 -2.11 7.10
N GLN A 627 -4.90 -1.71 5.95
CA GLN A 627 -4.65 -0.43 5.31
C GLN A 627 -5.91 0.04 4.59
N GLU A 628 -6.50 1.11 5.11
CA GLU A 628 -7.56 1.84 4.45
C GLU A 628 -6.99 2.81 3.42
N SER A 629 -6.47 3.95 3.87
CA SER A 629 -6.09 5.09 3.04
C SER A 629 -4.80 4.87 2.22
N SER A 630 -4.93 4.14 1.12
CA SER A 630 -3.81 3.88 0.19
C SER A 630 -3.16 5.15 -0.38
N SER A 631 -3.90 6.25 -0.55
CA SER A 631 -3.35 7.53 -1.01
C SER A 631 -2.57 8.27 0.07
N GLU A 632 -2.89 8.12 1.36
CA GLU A 632 -2.06 8.67 2.43
C GLU A 632 -0.75 7.89 2.58
N ALA A 633 -0.77 6.57 2.38
CA ALA A 633 0.46 5.77 2.29
C ALA A 633 1.33 6.23 1.11
N ALA A 634 0.73 6.39 -0.08
CA ALA A 634 1.41 6.93 -1.25
C ALA A 634 1.95 8.34 -1.00
N ASN A 635 1.18 9.20 -0.31
CA ASN A 635 1.62 10.54 0.04
C ASN A 635 2.87 10.56 0.93
N ALA A 636 2.99 9.60 1.85
CA ALA A 636 4.17 9.50 2.70
C ALA A 636 5.46 9.32 1.91
N TYR A 637 5.45 8.35 0.99
CA TYR A 637 6.61 8.04 0.16
C TYR A 637 6.83 9.06 -0.95
N TYR A 638 5.77 9.69 -1.44
CA TYR A 638 5.86 10.86 -2.31
C TYR A 638 6.53 12.04 -1.61
N GLY A 639 6.17 12.31 -0.35
CA GLY A 639 6.83 13.31 0.49
C GLY A 639 8.31 13.01 0.68
N MET A 640 8.68 11.76 1.00
CA MET A 640 10.09 11.34 1.10
C MET A 640 10.85 11.56 -0.20
N TYR A 641 10.28 11.15 -1.33
CA TYR A 641 10.87 11.36 -2.67
C TYR A 641 11.11 12.84 -2.94
N LEU A 642 10.11 13.69 -2.71
CA LEU A 642 10.20 15.13 -2.92
C LEU A 642 11.19 15.81 -1.97
N PHE A 643 11.24 15.42 -0.70
CA PHE A 643 12.21 15.96 0.26
C PHE A 643 13.63 15.57 -0.14
N GLY A 644 13.82 14.32 -0.56
CA GLY A 644 15.08 13.85 -1.14
C GLY A 644 15.51 14.65 -2.38
N LEU A 645 14.56 14.97 -3.28
CA LEU A 645 14.83 15.85 -4.42
C LEU A 645 15.23 17.27 -3.99
N ALA A 646 14.45 17.90 -3.12
CA ALA A 646 14.68 19.28 -2.69
C ALA A 646 16.01 19.45 -1.94
N MET A 647 16.41 18.44 -1.17
CA MET A 647 17.64 18.45 -0.38
C MET A 647 18.83 17.80 -1.10
N ASN A 648 18.68 17.42 -2.37
CA ASN A 648 19.69 16.70 -3.15
C ASN A 648 20.22 15.43 -2.46
N ASN A 649 19.34 14.68 -1.80
CA ASN A 649 19.66 13.42 -1.13
C ASN A 649 19.16 12.25 -1.98
N GLU A 650 20.08 11.65 -2.74
CA GLU A 650 19.76 10.56 -3.66
C GLU A 650 19.23 9.32 -2.96
N ASN A 651 19.76 9.00 -1.77
CA ASN A 651 19.33 7.84 -1.02
C ASN A 651 17.86 7.95 -0.63
N LEU A 652 17.46 9.07 -0.02
CA LEU A 652 16.09 9.34 0.36
C LEU A 652 15.14 9.45 -0.84
N LYS A 653 15.58 10.13 -1.92
CA LYS A 653 14.86 10.24 -3.19
C LYS A 653 14.49 8.86 -3.73
N ASN A 654 15.47 7.97 -3.88
CA ASN A 654 15.26 6.67 -4.51
C ASN A 654 14.45 5.72 -3.61
N THR A 655 14.63 5.77 -2.28
CA THR A 655 13.76 5.01 -1.36
C THR A 655 12.31 5.43 -1.47
N GLY A 656 12.03 6.75 -1.41
CA GLY A 656 10.67 7.27 -1.55
C GLY A 656 10.04 6.89 -2.90
N LYS A 657 10.82 6.98 -4.00
CA LYS A 657 10.37 6.60 -5.34
C LYS A 657 10.00 5.13 -5.43
N LEU A 658 10.82 4.24 -4.86
CA LEU A 658 10.58 2.79 -4.87
C LEU A 658 9.36 2.42 -4.03
N MET A 659 9.26 2.93 -2.79
CA MET A 659 8.13 2.63 -1.92
C MET A 659 6.80 3.15 -2.49
N LEU A 660 6.81 4.34 -3.10
CA LEU A 660 5.67 4.92 -3.81
C LEU A 660 5.23 4.04 -4.99
N ALA A 661 6.15 3.63 -5.87
CA ALA A 661 5.82 2.78 -7.01
C ALA A 661 5.13 1.48 -6.57
N SER A 662 5.62 0.88 -5.49
CA SER A 662 5.01 -0.30 -4.89
C SER A 662 3.59 -0.05 -4.35
N GLU A 663 3.34 1.06 -3.63
CA GLU A 663 1.97 1.40 -3.19
C GLU A 663 1.01 1.57 -4.37
N LEU A 664 1.45 2.26 -5.43
CA LEU A 664 0.61 2.51 -6.59
C LEU A 664 0.28 1.22 -7.34
N ARG A 665 1.22 0.28 -7.47
CA ARG A 665 0.96 -1.04 -8.06
C ARG A 665 -0.08 -1.80 -7.25
N ILE A 666 0.03 -1.79 -5.92
CA ILE A 666 -0.94 -2.47 -5.06
C ILE A 666 -2.31 -1.82 -5.12
N PHE A 667 -2.42 -0.50 -5.14
CA PHE A 667 -3.69 0.17 -5.39
C PHE A 667 -4.32 -0.34 -6.69
N ARG A 668 -3.53 -0.37 -7.76
CA ARG A 668 -4.01 -0.80 -9.08
C ARG A 668 -4.44 -2.27 -9.10
N LYS A 669 -3.79 -3.15 -8.35
CA LYS A 669 -4.08 -4.59 -8.33
C LYS A 669 -5.20 -4.96 -7.36
N TYR A 670 -5.10 -4.50 -6.11
CA TYR A 670 -5.90 -5.00 -4.99
C TYR A 670 -6.99 -4.06 -4.50
N TYR A 671 -6.93 -2.75 -4.82
CA TYR A 671 -8.01 -1.84 -4.44
C TYR A 671 -9.01 -1.65 -5.58
N ARG A 672 -8.54 -1.42 -6.82
CA ARG A 672 -9.41 -1.10 -7.97
C ARG A 672 -9.74 -2.27 -8.91
N SER A 673 -8.88 -3.30 -8.96
CA SER A 673 -9.01 -4.41 -9.93
C SER A 673 -9.05 -5.78 -9.24
N ILE A 674 -9.55 -5.82 -8.00
CA ILE A 674 -9.53 -7.04 -7.20
C ILE A 674 -10.33 -8.17 -7.87
N GLN A 675 -11.44 -7.87 -8.57
CA GLN A 675 -12.21 -8.86 -9.33
C GLN A 675 -11.38 -9.59 -10.39
N GLN A 676 -10.53 -8.84 -11.11
CA GLN A 676 -9.69 -9.40 -12.17
C GLN A 676 -8.59 -10.28 -11.58
N THR A 677 -8.24 -10.04 -10.32
CA THR A 677 -7.19 -10.77 -9.62
C THR A 677 -7.74 -12.00 -8.88
N ASN A 678 -8.98 -11.95 -8.42
CA ASN A 678 -9.64 -13.04 -7.73
C ASN A 678 -11.14 -13.09 -8.12
N PRO A 679 -11.56 -14.11 -8.90
CA PRO A 679 -12.92 -14.20 -9.42
C PRO A 679 -13.98 -14.44 -8.34
N ASN A 680 -13.58 -14.87 -7.13
CA ASN A 680 -14.51 -15.10 -6.01
C ASN A 680 -15.16 -13.80 -5.49
N TYR A 681 -14.76 -12.64 -6.01
CA TYR A 681 -15.28 -11.34 -5.63
C TYR A 681 -16.46 -10.84 -6.46
N GLY A 682 -16.95 -11.62 -7.43
CA GLY A 682 -18.02 -11.21 -8.34
C GLY A 682 -19.22 -10.55 -7.66
N THR A 683 -19.68 -11.06 -6.51
CA THR A 683 -20.81 -10.46 -5.78
C THR A 683 -20.46 -9.16 -5.04
N TYR A 684 -19.24 -9.05 -4.49
CA TYR A 684 -18.76 -7.78 -3.90
C TYR A 684 -18.60 -6.73 -4.97
N THR A 685 -18.01 -7.08 -6.11
CA THR A 685 -17.64 -6.12 -7.16
C THR A 685 -18.82 -5.72 -8.04
N GLN A 686 -19.94 -6.45 -7.98
CA GLN A 686 -21.24 -5.99 -8.45
C GLN A 686 -21.80 -4.81 -7.62
N ARG A 687 -21.38 -4.65 -6.36
CA ARG A 687 -21.84 -3.60 -5.44
C ARG A 687 -20.79 -2.51 -5.18
N HIS A 688 -19.51 -2.90 -5.17
CA HIS A 688 -18.38 -2.07 -4.79
C HIS A 688 -17.19 -2.32 -5.72
N ILE A 689 -16.84 -1.32 -6.50
CA ILE A 689 -15.72 -1.33 -7.46
C ILE A 689 -14.37 -0.94 -6.87
N VAL A 690 -14.36 -0.52 -5.59
CA VAL A 690 -13.15 -0.24 -4.82
C VAL A 690 -13.22 -1.00 -3.50
N VAL A 691 -12.07 -1.53 -3.06
CA VAL A 691 -11.89 -2.00 -1.69
C VAL A 691 -11.66 -0.78 -0.80
N GLY A 692 -12.52 -0.55 0.21
CA GLY A 692 -12.38 0.57 1.15
C GLY A 692 -11.27 0.32 2.18
N ASN A 693 -11.32 -0.83 2.87
CA ASN A 693 -10.22 -1.28 3.73
C ASN A 693 -9.74 -2.68 3.33
N LEU A 694 -8.43 -2.79 3.17
CA LEU A 694 -7.73 -4.00 2.82
C LEU A 694 -7.01 -4.56 4.04
N TRP A 695 -7.29 -5.82 4.37
CA TRP A 695 -6.60 -6.59 5.39
C TRP A 695 -5.85 -7.77 4.78
N HIS A 696 -5.06 -8.48 5.57
CA HIS A 696 -4.52 -9.78 5.13
C HIS A 696 -5.63 -10.76 4.74
N SER A 697 -6.74 -10.79 5.48
CA SER A 697 -7.75 -11.85 5.37
C SER A 697 -9.18 -11.32 5.18
N LEU A 698 -9.33 -10.02 4.96
CA LEU A 698 -10.61 -9.34 4.82
C LEU A 698 -10.47 -8.19 3.83
N ILE A 699 -11.47 -8.01 2.98
CA ILE A 699 -11.73 -6.75 2.30
C ILE A 699 -13.08 -6.22 2.78
N THR A 700 -13.17 -4.92 3.01
CA THR A 700 -14.44 -4.26 3.29
C THR A 700 -14.66 -3.11 2.32
N SER A 701 -15.92 -2.85 1.99
CA SER A 701 -16.31 -1.60 1.36
C SER A 701 -16.28 -0.46 2.37
N ASN A 702 -16.52 -0.72 3.65
CA ASN A 702 -16.52 0.31 4.70
C ASN A 702 -15.15 0.91 4.99
N THR A 703 -15.20 2.15 5.47
CA THR A 703 -14.12 2.88 6.13
C THR A 703 -14.31 2.91 7.64
N TYR A 704 -13.29 3.27 8.41
CA TYR A 704 -13.40 3.58 9.85
C TYR A 704 -14.21 4.87 10.14
N GLY A 705 -14.55 5.64 9.11
CA GLY A 705 -15.50 6.77 9.18
C GLY A 705 -16.97 6.37 8.96
N SER A 706 -17.89 7.12 9.56
CA SER A 706 -19.32 6.76 9.70
C SER A 706 -20.23 7.05 8.49
N THR A 707 -19.69 7.32 7.30
CA THR A 707 -20.52 7.55 6.09
C THR A 707 -19.92 6.94 4.84
N ALA A 708 -20.74 6.30 4.02
CA ALA A 708 -20.32 5.55 2.83
C ALA A 708 -19.57 6.39 1.77
N ARG A 709 -19.66 7.73 1.78
CA ARG A 709 -18.87 8.66 0.93
C ARG A 709 -17.35 8.62 1.13
N PHE A 710 -16.88 8.07 2.26
CA PHE A 710 -15.46 7.90 2.53
C PHE A 710 -14.84 6.74 1.73
N ILE A 711 -15.65 5.76 1.30
CA ILE A 711 -15.18 4.52 0.65
C ILE A 711 -14.32 4.77 -0.58
N TYR A 712 -14.73 5.68 -1.45
CA TYR A 712 -13.99 6.03 -2.67
C TYR A 712 -13.03 7.19 -2.43
N GLY A 713 -13.49 8.19 -1.68
CA GLY A 713 -12.80 9.44 -1.48
C GLY A 713 -11.54 9.33 -0.62
N VAL A 714 -11.48 8.36 0.30
CA VAL A 714 -10.31 8.14 1.16
C VAL A 714 -9.06 7.84 0.34
N HIS A 715 -9.20 7.14 -0.79
CA HIS A 715 -8.10 6.82 -1.71
C HIS A 715 -7.75 7.94 -2.70
N MET A 716 -8.33 9.13 -2.55
CA MET A 716 -8.00 10.31 -3.35
C MET A 716 -7.28 11.39 -2.56
N LEU A 717 -7.29 11.31 -1.24
CA LEU A 717 -6.71 12.33 -0.37
C LEU A 717 -5.38 11.86 0.23
N PRO A 718 -4.37 12.74 0.32
CA PRO A 718 -4.32 14.06 -0.30
C PRO A 718 -4.18 13.99 -1.82
N LYS A 719 -4.71 15.01 -2.49
CA LYS A 719 -4.67 15.14 -3.95
C LYS A 719 -3.27 15.60 -4.36
N ASN A 720 -2.42 14.65 -4.67
CA ASN A 720 -1.08 14.89 -5.21
C ASN A 720 -0.89 14.21 -6.57
N PRO A 721 0.08 14.63 -7.40
CA PRO A 721 0.23 14.20 -8.80
C PRO A 721 0.20 12.68 -9.06
N PHE A 722 0.60 11.86 -8.08
CA PHE A 722 0.53 10.39 -8.19
C PHE A 722 -0.90 9.84 -8.32
N ILE A 723 -1.94 10.60 -7.94
CA ILE A 723 -3.34 10.19 -8.08
C ILE A 723 -3.71 9.86 -9.53
N ASN A 724 -3.08 10.50 -10.52
CA ASN A 724 -3.29 10.18 -11.94
C ASN A 724 -2.88 8.74 -12.31
N VAL A 725 -2.03 8.11 -11.51
CA VAL A 725 -1.67 6.69 -11.67
C VAL A 725 -2.73 5.80 -11.03
N MET A 726 -3.23 6.21 -9.86
CA MET A 726 -4.22 5.47 -9.11
C MET A 726 -5.56 5.46 -9.87
N TRP A 727 -5.98 6.64 -10.36
CA TRP A 727 -7.27 6.93 -10.95
C TRP A 727 -7.13 7.37 -12.42
N ASP A 728 -7.26 6.41 -13.34
CA ASP A 728 -7.38 6.69 -14.78
C ASP A 728 -8.82 7.09 -15.16
N GLY A 729 -8.98 7.68 -16.35
CA GLY A 729 -10.26 8.21 -16.82
C GLY A 729 -11.36 7.15 -16.94
N THR A 730 -11.00 5.95 -17.40
CA THR A 730 -11.93 4.82 -17.51
C THR A 730 -12.43 4.42 -16.13
N PHE A 731 -11.52 4.20 -15.18
CA PHE A 731 -11.87 3.80 -13.83
C PHE A 731 -12.71 4.85 -13.11
N ALA A 732 -12.30 6.13 -13.18
CA ALA A 732 -13.05 7.23 -12.60
C ALA A 732 -14.46 7.35 -13.20
N ASN A 733 -14.63 7.13 -14.51
CA ASN A 733 -15.96 7.13 -15.15
C ASN A 733 -16.80 5.91 -14.75
N THR A 734 -16.22 4.72 -14.61
CA THR A 734 -16.91 3.56 -14.06
C THR A 734 -17.41 3.84 -12.65
N VAL A 735 -16.56 4.44 -11.80
CA VAL A 735 -16.95 4.88 -10.45
C VAL A 735 -18.04 5.92 -10.49
N TRP A 736 -17.89 6.92 -11.35
CA TRP A 736 -18.89 7.96 -11.53
C TRP A 736 -20.26 7.39 -11.96
N THR A 737 -20.28 6.50 -12.95
CA THR A 737 -21.52 5.96 -13.51
C THR A 737 -22.21 5.04 -12.50
N GLN A 738 -21.49 4.09 -11.91
CA GLN A 738 -22.08 3.12 -11.00
C GLN A 738 -22.54 3.76 -9.67
N VAL A 739 -21.75 4.68 -9.12
CA VAL A 739 -22.07 5.30 -7.82
C VAL A 739 -23.07 6.46 -7.98
N TYR A 740 -23.01 7.23 -9.07
CA TYR A 740 -23.74 8.51 -9.19
C TYR A 740 -24.89 8.53 -10.21
N THR A 741 -25.00 7.58 -11.15
CA THR A 741 -26.13 7.55 -12.13
C THR A 741 -27.25 6.55 -11.79
N ASN A 742 -27.20 5.93 -10.61
CA ASN A 742 -28.29 5.14 -10.03
C ASN A 742 -28.67 3.85 -10.79
N GLN A 743 -27.71 3.18 -11.44
CA GLN A 743 -27.93 1.86 -12.07
C GLN A 743 -27.83 0.68 -11.07
N VAL A 744 -28.23 0.88 -9.81
CA VAL A 744 -28.25 -0.17 -8.77
C VAL A 744 -29.70 -0.44 -8.36
N PRO A 745 -30.14 -1.71 -8.22
CA PRO A 745 -31.53 -2.05 -7.91
C PRO A 745 -32.07 -1.36 -6.65
N THR A 746 -33.31 -0.88 -6.75
CA THR A 746 -33.97 -0.02 -5.74
C THR A 746 -34.20 -0.66 -4.37
N THR A 747 -34.15 -1.99 -4.30
CA THR A 747 -34.30 -2.77 -3.05
C THR A 747 -33.05 -2.79 -2.17
N LEU A 748 -31.94 -2.20 -2.63
CA LEU A 748 -30.66 -2.09 -1.91
C LEU A 748 -30.37 -0.65 -1.43
N ILE A 749 -31.37 0.25 -1.50
CA ILE A 749 -31.26 1.70 -1.30
C ILE A 749 -31.75 2.09 0.10
N GLN A 750 -30.98 1.78 1.15
CA GLN A 750 -31.07 2.57 2.38
C GLN A 750 -29.84 3.48 2.51
N ASP A 751 -28.63 2.98 2.23
CA ASP A 751 -27.38 3.78 2.29
C ASP A 751 -27.00 4.50 0.99
N LEU A 752 -27.42 4.00 -0.18
CA LEU A 752 -27.21 4.66 -1.47
C LEU A 752 -28.01 5.96 -1.63
N SER A 753 -29.06 6.18 -0.83
CA SER A 753 -29.93 7.37 -0.90
C SER A 753 -29.18 8.70 -0.65
N LEU A 754 -28.04 8.66 0.05
CA LEU A 754 -27.15 9.82 0.25
C LEU A 754 -26.20 10.07 -0.94
N PHE A 755 -26.03 9.08 -1.82
CA PHE A 755 -25.23 9.16 -3.05
C PHE A 755 -26.06 9.46 -4.30
N THR A 756 -27.29 8.98 -4.31
CA THR A 756 -28.19 8.98 -5.47
C THR A 756 -29.20 10.12 -5.42
N ALA A 757 -29.07 11.00 -4.42
CA ALA A 757 -29.90 12.18 -4.30
C ALA A 757 -29.75 13.02 -5.58
N PRO A 758 -30.86 13.40 -6.25
CA PRO A 758 -30.80 14.12 -7.52
C PRO A 758 -29.99 15.42 -7.38
N PHE A 759 -29.52 15.95 -8.50
CA PHE A 759 -28.69 17.16 -8.63
C PHE A 759 -29.18 18.36 -7.78
N SER A 760 -30.48 18.39 -7.44
CA SER A 760 -31.15 19.37 -6.59
C SER A 760 -30.95 19.19 -5.06
N VAL A 761 -30.56 18.00 -4.57
CA VAL A 761 -30.38 17.68 -3.14
C VAL A 761 -28.92 17.85 -2.67
N MET A 762 -27.96 17.97 -3.60
CA MET A 762 -26.57 18.38 -3.32
C MET A 762 -26.44 19.83 -2.79
N ASN A 763 -27.56 20.52 -2.62
CA ASN A 763 -27.66 21.87 -2.07
C ASN A 763 -27.80 21.90 -0.52
N THR A 764 -27.65 20.77 0.16
CA THR A 764 -27.91 20.63 1.61
C THR A 764 -26.72 20.94 2.53
N GLY A 765 -25.67 21.61 2.04
CA GLY A 765 -24.64 22.19 2.91
C GLY A 765 -23.75 21.21 3.68
N THR A 766 -23.75 19.92 3.35
CA THR A 766 -22.87 18.94 4.02
C THR A 766 -21.46 18.96 3.44
N VAL A 767 -20.48 19.16 4.34
CA VAL A 767 -18.99 19.26 4.19
C VAL A 767 -18.33 18.34 3.14
N SER A 768 -18.98 17.24 2.80
CA SER A 768 -18.30 16.06 2.31
C SER A 768 -18.43 15.84 0.79
N VAL A 769 -19.35 16.53 0.11
CA VAL A 769 -19.53 16.36 -1.36
C VAL A 769 -18.39 17.00 -2.14
N MET A 770 -17.95 18.20 -1.74
CA MET A 770 -16.94 18.99 -2.46
C MET A 770 -15.51 18.44 -2.34
N THR A 771 -15.18 17.77 -1.24
CA THR A 771 -13.82 17.26 -1.02
C THR A 771 -13.60 15.94 -1.75
N TYR A 772 -14.56 15.01 -1.67
CA TYR A 772 -14.38 13.63 -2.10
C TYR A 772 -14.95 13.35 -3.48
N ASN A 773 -16.11 13.93 -3.82
CA ASN A 773 -16.78 13.64 -5.09
C ASN A 773 -16.23 14.48 -6.24
N MET A 774 -15.89 15.75 -5.98
CA MET A 774 -15.38 16.64 -7.02
C MET A 774 -14.10 16.16 -7.69
N PRO A 775 -13.11 15.58 -6.98
CA PRO A 775 -11.93 15.05 -7.65
C PRO A 775 -12.25 13.88 -8.58
N VAL A 776 -13.11 12.93 -8.16
CA VAL A 776 -13.57 11.84 -9.03
C VAL A 776 -14.31 12.43 -10.24
N GLN A 777 -15.25 13.35 -10.00
CA GLN A 777 -16.03 14.01 -11.05
C GLN A 777 -15.14 14.83 -12.00
N ALA A 778 -14.09 15.48 -11.50
CA ALA A 778 -13.17 16.24 -12.32
C ALA A 778 -12.41 15.33 -13.30
N ILE A 779 -12.11 14.09 -12.91
CA ILE A 779 -11.53 13.11 -13.83
C ILE A 779 -12.60 12.58 -14.81
N ALA A 780 -13.79 12.23 -14.32
CA ALA A 780 -14.83 11.58 -15.12
C ALA A 780 -15.59 12.53 -16.07
N ASN A 781 -15.95 13.72 -15.58
CA ASN A 781 -16.68 14.77 -16.28
C ASN A 781 -16.28 16.18 -15.76
N PRO A 782 -15.14 16.72 -16.23
CA PRO A 782 -14.61 18.00 -15.77
C PRO A 782 -15.55 19.19 -16.07
N ASP A 783 -16.38 19.12 -17.10
CA ASP A 783 -17.34 20.18 -17.43
C ASP A 783 -18.45 20.28 -16.38
N ALA A 784 -19.01 19.14 -15.98
CA ALA A 784 -20.01 19.08 -14.91
C ALA A 784 -19.44 19.51 -13.56
N ALA A 785 -18.21 19.07 -13.23
CA ALA A 785 -17.51 19.48 -12.02
C ALA A 785 -17.32 21.02 -11.99
N LEU A 786 -16.89 21.61 -13.10
CA LEU A 786 -16.68 23.04 -13.20
C LEU A 786 -17.99 23.84 -13.17
N ALA A 787 -19.04 23.35 -13.83
CA ALA A 787 -20.36 23.98 -13.83
C ALA A 787 -20.95 24.05 -12.42
N TYR A 788 -20.84 22.96 -11.64
CA TYR A 788 -21.25 22.97 -10.23
C TYR A 788 -20.37 23.91 -9.41
N PHE A 789 -19.05 23.89 -9.62
CA PHE A 789 -18.16 24.79 -8.88
C PHE A 789 -18.53 26.28 -9.07
N ARG A 790 -19.09 26.67 -10.23
CA ARG A 790 -19.61 28.03 -10.49
C ARG A 790 -20.86 28.39 -9.68
N THR A 791 -21.76 27.44 -9.41
CA THR A 791 -23.02 27.72 -8.69
C THR A 791 -22.82 27.83 -7.18
N TYR A 792 -21.65 27.41 -6.68
CA TYR A 792 -21.29 27.45 -5.28
C TYR A 792 -20.97 28.88 -4.80
N LYS A 793 -22.01 29.63 -4.46
CA LYS A 793 -21.93 31.01 -3.95
C LYS A 793 -21.58 31.04 -2.46
N GLY A 794 -20.32 30.81 -2.11
CA GLY A 794 -19.82 31.04 -0.76
C GLY A 794 -18.41 30.52 -0.51
N PHE A 795 -17.66 31.22 0.34
CA PHE A 795 -16.48 30.68 1.04
C PHE A 795 -16.90 29.77 2.21
N SER A 796 -18.21 29.64 2.46
CA SER A 796 -18.83 28.92 3.59
C SER A 796 -18.93 27.40 3.39
N GLY A 797 -18.28 26.85 2.38
CA GLY A 797 -18.20 25.40 2.21
C GLY A 797 -17.21 24.81 3.18
N TYR A 798 -17.68 23.91 4.03
CA TYR A 798 -16.79 23.09 4.84
C TYR A 798 -16.01 22.16 3.89
N PHE A 799 -14.70 22.37 3.78
CA PHE A 799 -13.76 21.47 3.12
C PHE A 799 -13.17 20.52 4.17
N ASP A 800 -12.63 19.38 3.73
CA ASP A 800 -11.76 18.58 4.61
C ASP A 800 -10.54 19.39 5.06
N ASP A 801 -10.07 19.13 6.28
CA ASP A 801 -8.97 19.88 6.90
C ASP A 801 -7.67 19.87 6.08
N GLY A 802 -7.49 18.88 5.19
CA GLY A 802 -6.35 18.74 4.30
C GLY A 802 -6.51 19.39 2.93
N THR A 803 -7.63 20.04 2.62
CA THR A 803 -7.89 20.67 1.31
C THR A 803 -8.42 22.10 1.43
N SER A 804 -8.33 22.87 0.34
CA SER A 804 -8.94 24.19 0.23
C SER A 804 -9.78 24.35 -1.02
N LYS A 805 -10.50 25.47 -1.11
CA LYS A 805 -11.23 25.86 -2.31
C LYS A 805 -10.28 26.03 -3.50
N ALA A 806 -9.12 26.68 -3.30
CA ALA A 806 -8.14 26.85 -4.36
C ALA A 806 -7.59 25.51 -4.85
N ASP A 807 -7.32 24.56 -3.97
CA ASP A 807 -6.82 23.23 -4.34
C ASP A 807 -7.83 22.45 -5.19
N VAL A 808 -9.10 22.37 -4.75
CA VAL A 808 -10.15 21.70 -5.53
C VAL A 808 -10.38 22.40 -6.87
N PHE A 809 -10.39 23.74 -6.89
CA PHE A 809 -10.60 24.49 -8.10
C PHE A 809 -9.48 24.32 -9.11
N TYR A 810 -8.23 24.45 -8.65
CA TYR A 810 -7.04 24.19 -9.44
C TYR A 810 -7.10 22.78 -10.02
N TYR A 811 -7.48 21.78 -9.22
CA TYR A 811 -7.59 20.41 -9.69
C TYR A 811 -8.62 20.26 -10.81
N ILE A 812 -9.82 20.81 -10.66
CA ILE A 812 -10.86 20.81 -11.71
C ILE A 812 -10.35 21.48 -12.99
N LEU A 813 -9.73 22.65 -12.88
CA LEU A 813 -9.18 23.37 -14.05
C LEU A 813 -8.09 22.56 -14.73
N SER A 814 -7.19 21.93 -13.96
CA SER A 814 -6.15 21.05 -14.49
C SER A 814 -6.78 19.86 -15.22
N ARG A 815 -7.88 19.28 -14.72
CA ARG A 815 -8.53 18.17 -15.40
C ARG A 815 -9.33 18.59 -16.62
N LYS A 816 -9.94 19.78 -16.61
CA LYS A 816 -10.71 20.29 -17.76
C LYS A 816 -9.81 20.68 -18.92
N PHE A 817 -8.74 21.41 -18.63
CA PHE A 817 -7.95 22.10 -19.64
C PHE A 817 -6.58 21.46 -19.87
N ASN A 818 -5.99 20.88 -18.82
CA ASN A 818 -4.78 20.08 -18.93
C ASN A 818 -5.10 18.58 -18.94
N SER A 819 -6.35 18.20 -19.23
CA SER A 819 -6.60 16.87 -19.75
C SER A 819 -5.68 16.71 -20.96
N VAL A 820 -4.56 16.01 -20.72
CA VAL A 820 -4.17 14.96 -21.64
C VAL A 820 -5.49 14.24 -21.90
N GLY A 821 -6.05 14.47 -23.07
CA GLY A 821 -7.20 13.74 -23.56
C GLY A 821 -6.76 12.30 -23.65
N ILE A 822 -6.76 11.59 -22.53
CA ILE A 822 -6.59 10.15 -22.52
C ILE A 822 -7.97 9.58 -22.83
N ASN A 823 -8.41 9.87 -24.05
CA ASN A 823 -9.03 8.87 -24.89
C ASN A 823 -7.95 7.97 -25.53
N LEU A 824 -6.69 8.06 -25.05
CA LEU A 824 -5.56 7.22 -25.42
C LEU A 824 -5.62 5.91 -24.63
N SER A 825 -6.19 4.85 -25.18
CA SER A 825 -6.09 3.51 -24.58
C SER A 825 -4.94 2.72 -25.22
N GLU A 826 -4.18 2.01 -24.38
CA GLU A 826 -3.18 1.05 -24.84
C GLU A 826 -3.90 -0.25 -25.25
N LEU A 827 -3.63 -0.75 -26.45
CA LEU A 827 -4.38 -1.86 -27.07
C LEU A 827 -3.74 -3.25 -26.84
N GLY A 828 -2.58 -3.33 -26.17
CA GLY A 828 -1.92 -4.60 -25.86
C GLY A 828 -0.46 -4.44 -25.44
N THR A 829 0.15 -5.51 -24.92
CA THR A 829 1.50 -5.52 -24.33
C THR A 829 2.64 -5.93 -25.29
N GLY A 830 2.33 -6.21 -26.55
CA GLY A 830 3.34 -6.54 -27.57
C GLY A 830 4.01 -5.29 -28.14
N ILE A 831 5.34 -5.27 -28.21
CA ILE A 831 6.11 -4.18 -28.83
C ILE A 831 5.94 -4.27 -30.37
N PRO A 832 5.32 -3.27 -31.02
CA PRO A 832 5.15 -3.25 -32.48
C PRO A 832 6.49 -3.17 -33.23
N GLY A 833 6.58 -3.72 -34.44
CA GLY A 833 7.80 -3.64 -35.26
C GLY A 833 8.00 -2.29 -35.97
N ASP A 834 6.92 -1.55 -36.23
CA ASP A 834 6.92 -0.35 -37.05
C ASP A 834 6.00 0.76 -36.51
N TYR A 835 6.21 1.98 -37.02
CA TYR A 835 5.24 3.07 -36.86
C TYR A 835 4.04 2.82 -37.77
N ILE A 836 2.88 2.52 -37.19
CA ILE A 836 1.65 2.28 -37.95
C ILE A 836 0.63 3.33 -37.58
N LEU A 837 -0.06 3.89 -38.56
CA LEU A 837 -1.29 4.67 -38.35
C LEU A 837 -2.44 3.90 -39.01
N ILE A 838 -3.38 3.42 -38.22
CA ILE A 838 -4.51 2.60 -38.67
C ILE A 838 -5.61 3.51 -39.23
N GLN A 839 -6.39 2.98 -40.18
CA GLN A 839 -7.54 3.70 -40.72
C GLN A 839 -8.56 3.93 -39.59
N ASN A 840 -9.06 5.15 -39.45
CA ASN A 840 -10.01 5.46 -38.39
C ASN A 840 -11.29 4.62 -38.53
N TYR A 841 -11.89 4.21 -37.40
CA TYR A 841 -13.12 3.41 -37.39
C TYR A 841 -14.13 3.92 -36.35
N PRO A 842 -15.40 4.17 -36.73
CA PRO A 842 -15.96 4.03 -38.08
C PRO A 842 -15.40 5.07 -39.08
N ASN A 843 -15.50 4.80 -40.38
CA ASN A 843 -15.22 5.76 -41.46
C ASN A 843 -16.06 5.39 -42.71
N PRO A 844 -17.10 6.15 -43.11
CA PRO A 844 -17.48 7.45 -42.56
C PRO A 844 -17.94 7.41 -41.09
N PHE A 845 -17.87 8.53 -40.39
CA PHE A 845 -18.19 8.61 -38.96
C PHE A 845 -19.13 9.77 -38.61
N ASN A 846 -19.92 9.63 -37.53
CA ASN A 846 -20.87 10.65 -37.05
C ASN A 846 -21.03 10.61 -35.51
N PRO A 847 -20.70 11.69 -34.77
CA PRO A 847 -19.57 12.58 -35.02
C PRO A 847 -18.26 12.00 -34.45
N GLU A 848 -18.24 10.75 -33.97
CA GLU A 848 -17.09 10.15 -33.29
C GLU A 848 -16.42 9.04 -34.09
N THR A 849 -15.09 8.95 -34.01
CA THR A 849 -14.29 7.88 -34.62
C THR A 849 -13.08 7.54 -33.76
N ASN A 850 -12.50 6.36 -33.96
CA ASN A 850 -11.28 5.95 -33.29
C ASN A 850 -10.10 5.99 -34.26
N ILE A 851 -8.98 6.56 -33.84
CA ILE A 851 -7.70 6.61 -34.54
C ILE A 851 -6.73 5.71 -33.78
N GLU A 852 -6.31 4.61 -34.39
CA GLU A 852 -5.36 3.68 -33.78
C GLU A 852 -3.97 3.82 -34.41
N PHE A 853 -2.91 3.67 -33.64
CA PHE A 853 -1.53 3.76 -34.12
C PHE A 853 -0.58 2.95 -33.24
N SER A 854 0.59 2.60 -33.77
CA SER A 854 1.59 1.81 -33.06
C SER A 854 2.97 2.45 -33.17
N LEU A 855 3.79 2.28 -32.13
CA LEU A 855 5.14 2.82 -32.02
C LEU A 855 6.13 1.70 -31.70
N PRO A 856 7.22 1.54 -32.45
CA PRO A 856 8.20 0.48 -32.20
C PRO A 856 9.21 0.81 -31.10
N LYS A 857 9.28 2.09 -30.72
CA LYS A 857 10.16 2.62 -29.68
C LYS A 857 9.52 3.85 -29.06
N ASP A 858 10.02 4.24 -27.90
CA ASP A 858 9.64 5.48 -27.23
C ASP A 858 9.94 6.69 -28.13
N ASP A 859 8.94 7.53 -28.39
CA ASP A 859 9.08 8.64 -29.34
C ASP A 859 8.09 9.78 -29.06
N ASN A 860 8.42 10.99 -29.51
CA ASN A 860 7.55 12.15 -29.43
C ASN A 860 6.56 12.14 -30.59
N ILE A 861 5.29 11.88 -30.29
CA ILE A 861 4.23 11.70 -31.28
C ILE A 861 3.28 12.89 -31.25
N LYS A 862 3.05 13.44 -32.43
CA LYS A 862 2.03 14.44 -32.68
C LYS A 862 0.99 13.92 -33.66
N ILE A 863 -0.30 13.94 -33.30
CA ILE A 863 -1.40 13.67 -34.22
C ILE A 863 -2.18 14.95 -34.46
N ASP A 864 -2.13 15.43 -35.69
CA ASP A 864 -2.79 16.66 -36.14
C ASP A 864 -3.94 16.34 -37.11
N ILE A 865 -5.05 17.06 -36.98
CA ILE A 865 -6.20 17.03 -37.89
C ILE A 865 -6.18 18.25 -38.81
N TYR A 866 -6.37 18.06 -40.11
CA TYR A 866 -6.42 19.09 -41.14
C TYR A 866 -7.72 19.02 -41.94
N ASP A 867 -8.20 20.18 -42.40
CA ASP A 867 -9.29 20.26 -43.38
C ASP A 867 -8.76 20.10 -44.83
N THR A 868 -9.67 20.12 -45.82
CA THR A 868 -9.32 19.99 -47.25
C THR A 868 -8.47 21.14 -47.80
N ARG A 869 -8.36 22.26 -47.08
CA ARG A 869 -7.51 23.40 -47.43
C ARG A 869 -6.14 23.34 -46.77
N GLY A 870 -5.84 22.25 -46.05
CA GLY A 870 -4.60 22.08 -45.29
C GLY A 870 -4.54 22.94 -44.02
N ARG A 871 -5.66 23.51 -43.56
CA ARG A 871 -5.68 24.27 -42.31
C ARG A 871 -5.73 23.29 -41.13
N LEU A 872 -4.86 23.52 -40.15
CA LEU A 872 -4.88 22.75 -38.90
C LEU A 872 -6.19 23.02 -38.17
N VAL A 873 -6.97 21.98 -37.96
CA VAL A 873 -8.26 22.01 -37.25
C VAL A 873 -8.03 21.78 -35.76
N GLN A 874 -7.25 20.75 -35.41
CA GLN A 874 -7.03 20.34 -34.02
C GLN A 874 -5.77 19.47 -33.91
N THR A 875 -5.01 19.59 -32.82
CA THR A 875 -3.99 18.59 -32.44
C THR A 875 -4.60 17.67 -31.39
N LEU A 876 -4.62 16.36 -31.65
CA LEU A 876 -5.21 15.34 -30.76
C LEU A 876 -4.24 14.87 -29.67
N ILE A 877 -2.96 14.75 -30.02
CA ILE A 877 -1.88 14.40 -29.10
C ILE A 877 -0.60 15.08 -29.57
N ASN A 878 0.26 15.49 -28.63
CA ASN A 878 1.60 16.00 -28.88
C ASN A 878 2.47 15.71 -27.66
N THR A 879 2.89 14.46 -27.51
CA THR A 879 3.61 14.01 -26.32
C THR A 879 4.55 12.84 -26.63
N LYS A 880 5.50 12.60 -25.73
CA LYS A 880 6.33 11.41 -25.76
C LYS A 880 5.53 10.21 -25.29
N LEU A 881 5.42 9.21 -26.15
CA LEU A 881 4.77 7.93 -25.88
C LEU A 881 5.80 6.81 -25.84
N LYS A 882 5.48 5.72 -25.13
CA LYS A 882 6.33 4.53 -25.10
C LYS A 882 6.14 3.69 -26.37
N ALA A 883 7.02 2.71 -26.59
CA ALA A 883 6.72 1.66 -27.55
C ALA A 883 5.41 0.95 -27.17
N GLY A 884 4.51 0.76 -28.13
CA GLY A 884 3.18 0.18 -27.87
C GLY A 884 2.14 0.55 -28.91
N SER A 885 0.95 -0.04 -28.78
CA SER A 885 -0.21 0.24 -29.62
C SER A 885 -1.23 1.08 -28.87
N TYR A 886 -1.77 2.08 -29.54
CA TYR A 886 -2.56 3.15 -28.96
C TYR A 886 -3.84 3.37 -29.76
N LYS A 887 -4.89 3.81 -29.09
CA LYS A 887 -6.17 4.21 -29.67
C LYS A 887 -6.58 5.57 -29.14
N ILE A 888 -6.96 6.50 -30.00
CA ILE A 888 -7.51 7.81 -29.65
C ILE A 888 -8.94 7.92 -30.18
N ASN A 889 -9.91 8.16 -29.32
CA ASN A 889 -11.25 8.58 -29.73
C ASN A 889 -11.27 10.09 -30.05
N TRP A 890 -11.76 10.44 -31.23
CA TRP A 890 -11.94 11.81 -31.69
C TRP A 890 -13.43 12.11 -31.92
N ASN A 891 -13.92 13.18 -31.28
CA ASN A 891 -15.28 13.70 -31.44
C ASN A 891 -15.25 15.00 -32.26
N ALA A 892 -15.86 14.97 -33.44
CA ALA A 892 -15.91 16.07 -34.39
C ALA A 892 -17.25 16.85 -34.37
N SER A 893 -18.04 16.75 -33.30
CA SER A 893 -19.41 17.33 -33.23
C SER A 893 -19.48 18.82 -33.61
N GLY A 894 -18.45 19.59 -33.28
CA GLY A 894 -18.31 21.01 -33.61
C GLY A 894 -17.90 21.34 -35.06
N LEU A 895 -17.65 20.33 -35.91
CA LEU A 895 -17.16 20.50 -37.28
C LEU A 895 -18.24 20.21 -38.33
N SER A 896 -18.09 20.71 -39.56
CA SER A 896 -19.02 20.44 -40.67
C SER A 896 -18.79 19.05 -41.27
N SER A 897 -19.82 18.42 -41.83
CA SER A 897 -19.64 17.23 -42.69
C SER A 897 -18.61 17.51 -43.77
N GLY A 898 -17.75 16.54 -44.06
CA GLY A 898 -16.68 16.72 -45.04
C GLY A 898 -15.49 15.80 -44.84
N VAL A 899 -14.51 15.99 -45.71
CA VAL A 899 -13.25 15.24 -45.68
C VAL A 899 -12.27 15.94 -44.74
N TYR A 900 -11.63 15.15 -43.89
CA TYR A 900 -10.54 15.57 -43.02
C TYR A 900 -9.34 14.65 -43.20
N PHE A 901 -8.16 15.12 -42.79
CA PHE A 901 -6.93 14.36 -42.78
C PHE A 901 -6.37 14.31 -41.37
N TYR A 902 -5.91 13.16 -40.92
CA TYR A 902 -5.21 13.01 -39.64
C TYR A 902 -3.79 12.54 -39.91
N THR A 903 -2.83 13.18 -39.24
CA THR A 903 -1.40 12.98 -39.51
C THR A 903 -0.66 12.68 -38.23
N LEU A 904 -0.04 11.50 -38.17
CA LEU A 904 0.95 11.13 -37.16
C LEU A 904 2.32 11.67 -37.58
N LYS A 905 2.97 12.45 -36.72
CA LYS A 905 4.30 13.02 -36.91
C LYS A 905 5.19 12.64 -35.74
N ASN A 906 6.44 12.34 -36.03
CA ASN A 906 7.52 12.31 -35.04
C ASN A 906 8.72 13.09 -35.60
N SER A 907 9.91 12.90 -35.01
CA SER A 907 11.13 13.59 -35.45
C SER A 907 11.65 13.16 -36.83
N VAL A 908 11.19 12.04 -37.39
CA VAL A 908 11.77 11.39 -38.58
C VAL A 908 10.72 11.00 -39.65
N ASN A 909 9.48 10.77 -39.26
CA ASN A 909 8.39 10.17 -40.02
C ASN A 909 7.13 11.03 -39.95
N GLN A 910 6.39 11.06 -41.05
CA GLN A 910 5.06 11.65 -41.14
C GLN A 910 4.13 10.70 -41.91
N ILE A 911 3.05 10.24 -41.27
CA ILE A 911 2.06 9.33 -41.85
C ILE A 911 0.70 10.01 -41.80
N THR A 912 0.06 10.19 -42.96
CA THR A 912 -1.25 10.86 -43.08
C THR A 912 -2.31 9.90 -43.60
N LYS A 913 -3.52 9.97 -43.03
CA LYS A 913 -4.71 9.24 -43.50
C LYS A 913 -5.92 10.15 -43.63
N LYS A 914 -6.87 9.74 -44.47
CA LYS A 914 -8.09 10.48 -44.80
C LYS A 914 -9.28 9.92 -44.02
N MET A 915 -10.15 10.78 -43.52
CA MET A 915 -11.40 10.42 -42.86
C MET A 915 -12.58 11.24 -43.39
N LEU A 916 -13.78 10.66 -43.38
CA LEU A 916 -15.01 11.26 -43.89
C LEU A 916 -16.02 11.40 -42.75
N MET A 917 -16.31 12.64 -42.36
CA MET A 917 -17.34 12.95 -41.38
C MET A 917 -18.67 13.17 -42.11
N ILE A 918 -19.74 12.54 -41.63
CA ILE A 918 -21.11 12.74 -42.13
C ILE A 918 -21.96 13.13 -40.92
N LYS A 919 -22.64 14.28 -40.96
CA LYS A 919 -23.70 14.65 -40.01
C LYS A 919 -25.04 14.10 -40.44
#